data_AF-A0A7C8MTU4-F1
#
_entry.id   AF-A0A7C8MTU4-F1
#
_cell.length_a   1.000
_cell.length_b   1.000
_cell.length_c   1.000
_cell.angle_alpha   90.00
_cell.angle_beta   90.00
_cell.angle_gamma   90.00
#
_symmetry.space_group_name_H-M   'P 1'
#
loop_
_entity.id
_entity.type
_entity.pdbx_description
1 polymer ?
#
loop_
_entity_poly.entity_id
_entity_poly.type
_entity_poly.pdbx_seq_one_letter_code
_entity_poly.pdbx_strand_id
1 'polypeptide(L)'
;MQNQNLYTLGDMTFLRRDPLYKREKPYLVLLPNTADVDPSIPRHNLQFEKHQVELTDIRGRENEYRIDECGFQYICHRTAVRVLLGLQGDGPTLPDVHEYKVETERTLKSFFNAVRVVCYDFRIRENVEYYRSEIDLNDPLLREGPAQGAHTDVTARSGPEMIRHRLGEEDFRTYRNPTYRFRIVNTWRPLNDICQENPLSLCDYRSVDPQDLTAADRVTPERAGEVYYIHHNRNQKWHWLRNQRSDELTVFVLYDDQPGNQAKCRWEDLYVRSRWQGPFMKKLPDISFGSAQDPVLSLETKSHWLDFVKKLEKIRRDLVVLNARLKYLSLYHSYDDEIKLALLEIFTSLIRFWVASVKWMRSNPLGQVAQGSKSDSKFLKLFEEVEAAMEHFEKLSTAIDPSYHDRIERMDHEKRMRQAEFANNVGVSDDLVVYPVHMLPSAHHSAVFHGRTESLTLIGTHLDGNRDSLRSVLVHGLGGVGKTQTALQYAHRNSSKYDAIFWIQSETFLSINASITKIARGLRLPGSMRDGADEQNLAAFQSWQQAAKRNGRQWLMIFDNVEKLEDILPNYVPTTNGSIIITSRYPDCGLQTSFPLALKPFKVEEGAQLLKQYLKYPSTQLVDVGNDERALKSLSERVDGLPLGLRAIAGLMNARKSMTASKFMGLYDKGSRKLLKSSARVVDYDPDTSRVIGKEHVLDRIWHMSFDLLEDQVELDDTPKPRLLLGMCALLCPDGIPLSLLGQTSDHSALSNEAPSPFGDEVDLDSATVALTQMALIDCDDSRITIHRLVQDAYIYYHLDSQRYEELENALNTSVSLLFHSFPRQINGRPMHDNWKQCNNLIQHAKWLADRCAEIRSIIPKFHPPPDTTELLKSCAWFLFEMADHRTAIHVLEISKELCLDQKSELYAHLLNTNGCCAFELNDLTTCRQDWEKALAIREIWAKRGVPGAEEELANQLNNFGNLESGEGRYDSALEFFGRAKKIRLRLGKEAIVPLGVSHMTTGRAYFLKGMHAEALQHYKSAENIFLDHFGVNGHFMAHLNYAYGNLNYAQGDTGPAKSFYTLAQKILEEDTPYHLLLAACNYKLACLEAAENKSDAALVILEKALAIAEFRDASGDIARILKKKAAILFNGNEEERARAQILTTDAEKFLAKQRNLVMSLEEDGEDEWNLWVCPYWSISD
;
A
#
# COMPACT_ATOMS: atom_id res chain seq x y z
N MET A 1 -66.87 -5.06 -36.24
CA MET A 1 -66.89 -3.86 -35.38
C MET A 1 -65.54 -3.81 -34.68
N GLN A 2 -64.65 -2.84 -34.79
CA GLN A 2 -64.53 -1.58 -35.52
C GLN A 2 -63.02 -1.42 -35.80
N ASN A 3 -62.64 -0.70 -36.87
CA ASN A 3 -61.29 -0.12 -36.99
C ASN A 3 -60.90 0.52 -35.66
N GLN A 4 -59.92 -0.04 -34.94
CA GLN A 4 -59.43 0.55 -33.70
C GLN A 4 -57.90 0.54 -33.73
N ASN A 5 -57.37 1.66 -34.22
CA ASN A 5 -56.02 2.19 -34.01
C ASN A 5 -54.86 1.18 -33.97
N LEU A 6 -54.20 1.00 -35.13
CA LEU A 6 -52.86 0.37 -35.24
C LEU A 6 -51.77 1.08 -34.40
N TYR A 7 -52.08 2.28 -33.91
CA TYR A 7 -51.17 3.16 -33.19
C TYR A 7 -51.80 3.57 -31.86
N THR A 8 -51.04 3.47 -30.77
CA THR A 8 -51.40 4.04 -29.47
C THR A 8 -50.55 5.28 -29.24
N LEU A 9 -51.10 6.35 -28.67
CA LEU A 9 -50.29 7.49 -28.25
C LEU A 9 -49.57 7.15 -26.95
N GLY A 10 -48.24 7.24 -26.95
CA GLY A 10 -47.41 7.06 -25.77
C GLY A 10 -46.63 8.33 -25.44
N ASP A 11 -46.47 8.63 -24.17
CA ASP A 11 -45.60 9.72 -23.71
C ASP A 11 -44.15 9.24 -23.71
N MET A 12 -43.33 9.84 -24.56
CA MET A 12 -41.89 9.54 -24.67
C MET A 12 -41.05 10.76 -24.33
N THR A 13 -39.90 10.52 -23.70
CA THR A 13 -38.96 11.58 -23.30
C THR A 13 -37.81 11.66 -24.31
N PHE A 14 -37.51 12.86 -24.79
CA PHE A 14 -36.45 13.13 -25.77
C PHE A 14 -35.48 14.18 -25.23
N LEU A 15 -34.27 14.22 -25.79
CA LEU A 15 -33.34 15.31 -25.49
C LEU A 15 -33.90 16.62 -26.07
N ARG A 16 -33.88 17.70 -25.27
CA ARG A 16 -34.29 19.02 -25.73
C ARG A 16 -33.24 19.60 -26.67
N ARG A 17 -33.65 20.28 -27.74
CA ARG A 17 -32.74 21.08 -28.57
C ARG A 17 -32.32 22.34 -27.82
N ASP A 18 -31.24 22.27 -27.05
CA ASP A 18 -30.74 23.35 -26.20
C ASP A 18 -29.61 24.17 -26.87
N PRO A 19 -29.68 25.52 -26.86
CA PRO A 19 -28.56 26.36 -27.31
C PRO A 19 -27.25 26.11 -26.57
N LEU A 20 -27.28 25.65 -25.32
CA LEU A 20 -26.11 25.28 -24.53
C LEU A 20 -25.24 24.25 -25.26
N TYR A 21 -25.86 23.29 -25.95
CA TYR A 21 -25.16 22.20 -26.64
C TYR A 21 -24.30 22.65 -27.82
N LYS A 22 -24.42 23.93 -28.23
CA LYS A 22 -23.50 24.54 -29.22
C LYS A 22 -22.20 25.03 -28.60
N ARG A 23 -22.15 25.24 -27.28
CA ARG A 23 -20.99 25.77 -26.55
C ARG A 23 -20.40 24.74 -25.59
N GLU A 24 -21.22 23.82 -25.09
CA GLU A 24 -20.85 22.80 -24.12
C GLU A 24 -21.44 21.46 -24.55
N LYS A 25 -20.61 20.42 -24.68
CA LYS A 25 -21.10 19.10 -25.09
C LYS A 25 -22.01 18.51 -23.99
N PRO A 26 -23.11 17.83 -24.33
CA PRO A 26 -23.90 17.13 -23.33
C PRO A 26 -23.07 16.07 -22.60
N TYR A 27 -23.24 15.90 -21.29
CA TYR A 27 -22.55 14.88 -20.50
C TYR A 27 -23.38 14.36 -19.32
N LEU A 28 -23.01 13.16 -18.86
CA LEU A 28 -23.53 12.48 -17.66
C LEU A 28 -22.38 11.79 -16.91
N VAL A 29 -22.23 12.12 -15.63
CA VAL A 29 -21.21 11.58 -14.72
C VAL A 29 -21.87 10.56 -13.78
N LEU A 30 -21.42 9.32 -13.87
CA LEU A 30 -21.88 8.15 -13.10
C LEU A 30 -20.73 7.67 -12.20
N LEU A 31 -20.44 8.41 -11.14
CA LEU A 31 -19.41 8.06 -10.16
C LEU A 31 -20.06 7.69 -8.81
N PRO A 32 -19.49 6.73 -8.05
CA PRO A 32 -19.95 6.38 -6.71
C PRO A 32 -20.01 7.61 -5.80
N ASN A 33 -20.90 7.62 -4.82
CA ASN A 33 -20.99 8.72 -3.84
C ASN A 33 -19.73 8.85 -2.96
N THR A 34 -18.88 7.81 -2.94
CA THR A 34 -17.58 7.78 -2.26
C THR A 34 -16.43 8.37 -3.09
N ALA A 35 -16.66 8.73 -4.35
CA ALA A 35 -15.63 9.36 -5.19
C ALA A 35 -15.46 10.84 -4.80
N ASP A 36 -14.21 11.28 -4.60
CA ASP A 36 -13.81 12.67 -4.29
C ASP A 36 -14.07 13.61 -5.48
N VAL A 37 -15.34 13.87 -5.77
CA VAL A 37 -15.79 14.79 -6.81
C VAL A 37 -16.37 16.02 -6.13
N ASP A 38 -15.86 17.20 -6.49
CA ASP A 38 -16.38 18.49 -6.00
C ASP A 38 -17.92 18.53 -6.13
N PRO A 39 -18.68 18.61 -5.01
CA PRO A 39 -20.14 18.61 -5.03
C PRO A 39 -20.75 19.79 -5.80
N SER A 40 -19.95 20.83 -6.11
CA SER A 40 -20.38 21.99 -6.89
C SER A 40 -20.38 21.75 -8.41
N ILE A 41 -19.79 20.66 -8.89
CA ILE A 41 -19.82 20.28 -10.31
C ILE A 41 -21.14 19.54 -10.59
N PRO A 42 -22.00 20.06 -11.50
CA PRO A 42 -23.20 19.36 -11.90
C PRO A 42 -22.85 17.98 -12.48
N ARG A 43 -23.52 16.91 -12.04
CA ARG A 43 -23.29 15.55 -12.55
C ARG A 43 -23.78 15.36 -14.00
N HIS A 44 -24.58 16.27 -14.53
CA HIS A 44 -24.96 16.31 -15.94
C HIS A 44 -25.41 17.71 -16.35
N ASN A 45 -25.41 17.98 -17.65
CA ASN A 45 -26.07 19.14 -18.26
C ASN A 45 -27.24 18.74 -19.18
N LEU A 46 -27.67 17.47 -19.12
CA LEU A 46 -28.77 16.92 -19.93
C LEU A 46 -30.14 17.54 -19.54
N GLN A 47 -30.85 18.01 -20.56
CA GLN A 47 -32.20 18.58 -20.48
C GLN A 47 -33.14 17.81 -21.39
N PHE A 48 -34.26 17.33 -20.84
CA PHE A 48 -35.22 16.48 -21.53
C PHE A 48 -36.60 17.14 -21.68
N GLU A 49 -37.35 16.72 -22.69
CA GLU A 49 -38.73 17.13 -22.96
C GLU A 49 -39.61 15.92 -23.30
N LYS A 50 -40.90 15.97 -22.91
CA LYS A 50 -41.87 14.90 -23.19
C LYS A 50 -42.70 15.24 -24.43
N HIS A 51 -42.92 14.25 -25.29
CA HIS A 51 -43.76 14.34 -26.47
C HIS A 51 -44.70 13.14 -26.55
N GLN A 52 -45.93 13.36 -27.03
CA GLN A 52 -46.81 12.27 -27.43
C GLN A 52 -46.37 11.73 -28.79
N VAL A 53 -46.14 10.42 -28.84
CA VAL A 53 -45.63 9.71 -30.02
C VAL A 53 -46.60 8.60 -30.41
N GLU A 54 -46.80 8.41 -31.71
CA GLU A 54 -47.54 7.28 -32.25
C GLU A 54 -46.71 5.99 -32.13
N LEU A 55 -47.13 5.09 -31.24
CA LEU A 55 -46.53 3.78 -31.02
C LEU A 55 -47.31 2.70 -31.77
N THR A 56 -46.67 2.05 -32.73
CA THR A 56 -47.27 0.94 -33.48
C THR A 56 -47.25 -0.34 -32.64
N ASP A 57 -48.42 -0.94 -32.37
CA ASP A 57 -48.48 -2.28 -31.78
C ASP A 57 -48.13 -3.32 -32.86
N ILE A 58 -47.10 -4.10 -32.58
CA ILE A 58 -46.60 -5.14 -33.50
C ILE A 58 -47.07 -6.55 -33.13
N ARG A 59 -47.87 -6.70 -32.07
CA ARG A 59 -48.42 -8.00 -31.64
C ARG A 59 -49.15 -8.69 -32.80
N GLY A 60 -48.81 -9.94 -33.07
CA GLY A 60 -49.33 -10.74 -34.20
C GLY A 60 -48.66 -10.47 -35.55
N ARG A 61 -47.74 -9.50 -35.62
CA ARG A 61 -46.93 -9.14 -36.79
C ARG A 61 -45.43 -9.16 -36.47
N GLU A 62 -45.02 -9.83 -35.41
CA GLU A 62 -43.63 -9.86 -34.93
C GLU A 62 -42.67 -10.36 -36.02
N ASN A 63 -43.15 -11.27 -36.88
CA ASN A 63 -42.40 -11.84 -38.00
C ASN A 63 -42.09 -10.83 -39.13
N GLU A 64 -42.75 -9.68 -39.18
CA GLU A 64 -42.50 -8.61 -40.18
C GLU A 64 -41.31 -7.73 -39.78
N TYR A 65 -40.85 -7.79 -38.52
CA TYR A 65 -39.79 -6.93 -38.00
C TYR A 65 -38.50 -7.74 -37.85
N ARG A 66 -37.59 -7.56 -38.79
CA ARG A 66 -36.30 -8.26 -38.87
C ARG A 66 -35.17 -7.36 -38.44
N ILE A 67 -34.22 -7.92 -37.70
CA ILE A 67 -33.12 -7.15 -37.10
C ILE A 67 -32.24 -6.46 -38.15
N ASP A 68 -32.06 -7.06 -39.32
CA ASP A 68 -31.31 -6.49 -40.45
C ASP A 68 -32.07 -5.43 -41.25
N GLU A 69 -33.37 -5.26 -41.00
CA GLU A 69 -34.21 -4.31 -41.72
C GLU A 69 -34.56 -3.08 -40.87
N CYS A 70 -35.06 -3.29 -39.66
CA CYS A 70 -35.54 -2.22 -38.77
C CYS A 70 -34.68 -2.07 -37.49
N GLY A 71 -33.71 -2.95 -37.26
CA GLY A 71 -32.77 -2.87 -36.14
C GLY A 71 -33.13 -3.67 -34.91
N PHE A 72 -34.28 -4.35 -34.92
CA PHE A 72 -34.73 -5.15 -33.80
C PHE A 72 -35.55 -6.35 -34.24
N GLN A 73 -35.61 -7.38 -33.39
CA GLN A 73 -36.40 -8.58 -33.60
C GLN A 73 -36.75 -9.23 -32.25
N TYR A 74 -37.86 -9.95 -32.22
CA TYR A 74 -38.29 -10.72 -31.06
C TYR A 74 -38.05 -12.20 -31.33
N ILE A 75 -37.45 -12.90 -30.38
CA ILE A 75 -37.21 -14.34 -30.46
C ILE A 75 -37.95 -15.04 -29.33
N CYS A 76 -38.63 -16.14 -29.66
CA CYS A 76 -39.21 -17.02 -28.64
C CYS A 76 -38.07 -17.81 -28.01
N HIS A 77 -37.76 -17.48 -26.76
CA HIS A 77 -36.72 -18.13 -25.98
C HIS A 77 -37.14 -18.15 -24.53
N ARG A 78 -37.33 -19.35 -23.97
CA ARG A 78 -37.65 -19.53 -22.55
C ARG A 78 -36.38 -19.81 -21.76
N THR A 79 -36.06 -18.95 -20.79
CA THR A 79 -34.86 -19.14 -19.94
C THR A 79 -34.99 -20.37 -19.03
N ALA A 80 -33.87 -21.06 -18.85
CA ALA A 80 -33.69 -22.13 -17.86
C ALA A 80 -33.41 -21.59 -16.45
N VAL A 81 -32.92 -20.35 -16.35
CA VAL A 81 -32.57 -19.68 -15.08
C VAL A 81 -33.84 -19.14 -14.41
N ARG A 82 -34.56 -20.02 -13.69
CA ARG A 82 -35.90 -19.74 -13.15
C ARG A 82 -35.93 -18.68 -12.04
N VAL A 83 -34.86 -18.57 -11.26
CA VAL A 83 -34.72 -17.55 -10.20
C VAL A 83 -34.83 -16.12 -10.73
N LEU A 84 -34.39 -15.86 -11.98
CA LEU A 84 -34.54 -14.55 -12.63
C LEU A 84 -36.00 -14.18 -12.92
N LEU A 85 -36.89 -15.17 -13.00
CA LEU A 85 -38.33 -14.95 -13.20
C LEU A 85 -39.09 -14.75 -11.87
N GLY A 86 -38.38 -14.66 -10.74
CA GLY A 86 -39.00 -14.59 -9.41
C GLY A 86 -39.72 -15.89 -9.00
N LEU A 87 -39.40 -17.02 -9.65
CA LEU A 87 -40.10 -18.30 -9.44
C LEU A 87 -39.45 -19.18 -8.35
N GLN A 88 -38.28 -18.80 -7.81
CA GLN A 88 -37.54 -19.51 -6.76
C GLN A 88 -36.68 -18.53 -5.92
N GLY A 89 -36.70 -18.62 -4.58
CA GLY A 89 -35.73 -17.97 -3.68
C GLY A 89 -35.86 -16.44 -3.48
N ASP A 90 -34.88 -15.86 -2.77
CA ASP A 90 -34.82 -14.43 -2.37
C ASP A 90 -34.37 -13.46 -3.48
N GLY A 91 -34.33 -13.91 -4.76
CA GLY A 91 -33.85 -13.14 -5.91
C GLY A 91 -32.57 -13.71 -6.55
N PRO A 92 -32.12 -13.15 -7.70
CA PRO A 92 -30.97 -13.69 -8.43
C PRO A 92 -29.63 -13.37 -7.75
N THR A 93 -28.73 -14.35 -7.75
CA THR A 93 -27.34 -14.22 -7.28
C THR A 93 -26.38 -13.97 -8.45
N LEU A 94 -25.11 -13.61 -8.16
CA LEU A 94 -24.09 -13.43 -9.21
C LEU A 94 -23.86 -14.70 -10.08
N PRO A 95 -23.83 -15.93 -9.51
CA PRO A 95 -23.85 -17.16 -10.31
C PRO A 95 -25.04 -17.26 -11.28
N ASP A 96 -26.25 -16.91 -10.84
CA ASP A 96 -27.45 -16.97 -11.70
C ASP A 96 -27.36 -15.98 -12.87
N VAL A 97 -26.85 -14.78 -12.60
CA VAL A 97 -26.55 -13.79 -13.65
C VAL A 97 -25.51 -14.34 -14.63
N HIS A 98 -24.46 -15.01 -14.14
CA HIS A 98 -23.46 -15.61 -15.01
C HIS A 98 -24.05 -16.71 -15.88
N GLU A 99 -24.88 -17.60 -15.33
CA GLU A 99 -25.56 -18.66 -16.09
C GLU A 99 -26.46 -18.07 -17.18
N TYR A 100 -27.21 -17.00 -16.86
CA TYR A 100 -28.08 -16.33 -17.82
C TYR A 100 -27.31 -15.59 -18.92
N LYS A 101 -26.15 -14.99 -18.60
CA LYS A 101 -25.25 -14.42 -19.60
C LYS A 101 -24.78 -15.48 -20.59
N VAL A 102 -24.34 -16.63 -20.08
CA VAL A 102 -23.88 -17.76 -20.91
C VAL A 102 -25.03 -18.34 -21.75
N GLU A 103 -26.23 -18.47 -21.19
CA GLU A 103 -27.44 -18.86 -21.93
C GLU A 103 -27.74 -17.88 -23.08
N THR A 104 -27.70 -16.58 -22.78
CA THR A 104 -27.94 -15.51 -23.76
C THR A 104 -26.87 -15.51 -24.86
N GLU A 105 -25.60 -15.72 -24.53
CA GLU A 105 -24.51 -15.86 -25.50
C GLU A 105 -24.76 -17.03 -26.47
N ARG A 106 -25.14 -18.21 -25.96
CA ARG A 106 -25.46 -19.37 -26.81
C ARG A 106 -26.64 -19.07 -27.74
N THR A 107 -27.68 -18.45 -27.21
CA THR A 107 -28.88 -18.09 -27.99
C THR A 107 -28.56 -17.07 -29.08
N LEU A 108 -27.79 -16.02 -28.76
CA LEU A 108 -27.37 -15.03 -29.75
C LEU A 108 -26.37 -15.61 -30.76
N LYS A 109 -25.50 -16.53 -30.34
CA LYS A 109 -24.56 -17.22 -31.22
C LYS A 109 -25.31 -18.02 -32.29
N SER A 110 -26.36 -18.74 -31.90
CA SER A 110 -27.25 -19.42 -32.84
C SER A 110 -28.06 -18.45 -33.68
N PHE A 111 -28.60 -17.39 -33.09
CA PHE A 111 -29.48 -16.43 -33.76
C PHE A 111 -28.76 -15.67 -34.90
N PHE A 112 -27.55 -15.19 -34.64
CA PHE A 112 -26.74 -14.47 -35.63
C PHE A 112 -25.85 -15.39 -36.49
N ASN A 113 -25.84 -16.70 -36.21
CA ASN A 113 -24.83 -17.62 -36.73
C ASN A 113 -23.40 -17.08 -36.50
N ALA A 114 -23.17 -16.54 -35.31
CA ALA A 114 -21.93 -15.85 -34.98
C ALA A 114 -20.82 -16.83 -34.61
N VAL A 115 -19.58 -16.51 -34.97
CA VAL A 115 -18.40 -17.28 -34.53
C VAL A 115 -18.13 -17.05 -33.03
N ARG A 116 -18.41 -15.85 -32.54
CA ARG A 116 -18.18 -15.42 -31.16
C ARG A 116 -19.25 -14.43 -30.70
N VAL A 117 -19.68 -14.58 -29.44
CA VAL A 117 -20.57 -13.64 -28.74
C VAL A 117 -20.01 -13.48 -27.33
N VAL A 118 -20.00 -12.24 -26.80
CA VAL A 118 -19.56 -11.92 -25.44
C VAL A 118 -20.59 -11.02 -24.79
N CYS A 119 -21.21 -11.47 -23.70
CA CYS A 119 -22.13 -10.70 -22.89
C CYS A 119 -21.35 -9.97 -21.78
N TYR A 120 -20.97 -8.73 -22.07
CA TYR A 120 -20.07 -7.95 -21.21
C TYR A 120 -20.77 -7.08 -20.16
N ASP A 121 -22.10 -6.95 -20.21
CA ASP A 121 -22.87 -6.12 -19.28
C ASP A 121 -24.24 -6.76 -18.97
N PHE A 122 -24.79 -6.46 -17.79
CA PHE A 122 -26.11 -6.92 -17.34
C PHE A 122 -26.67 -5.95 -16.29
N ARG A 123 -27.97 -5.64 -16.40
CA ARG A 123 -28.71 -4.79 -15.47
C ARG A 123 -30.14 -5.27 -15.27
N ILE A 124 -30.62 -5.18 -14.04
CA ILE A 124 -32.01 -5.44 -13.65
C ILE A 124 -32.74 -4.09 -13.58
N ARG A 125 -33.90 -4.00 -14.22
CA ARG A 125 -34.76 -2.79 -14.17
C ARG A 125 -36.10 -3.09 -13.51
N GLU A 126 -36.51 -2.20 -12.62
CA GLU A 126 -37.77 -2.25 -11.89
C GLU A 126 -38.48 -0.89 -11.98
N ASN A 127 -39.81 -0.87 -11.90
CA ASN A 127 -40.61 0.34 -11.99
C ASN A 127 -40.62 1.13 -10.66
N VAL A 128 -39.45 1.60 -10.23
CA VAL A 128 -39.25 2.41 -9.02
C VAL A 128 -38.73 3.80 -9.41
N GLU A 129 -39.10 4.84 -8.65
CA GLU A 129 -38.51 6.17 -8.80
C GLU A 129 -37.02 6.11 -8.42
N TYR A 130 -36.14 6.33 -9.39
CA TYR A 130 -34.69 6.15 -9.24
C TYR A 130 -33.93 7.37 -9.76
N TYR A 131 -33.05 7.94 -8.93
CA TYR A 131 -32.24 9.10 -9.27
C TYR A 131 -30.87 8.65 -9.80
N ARG A 132 -30.55 8.98 -11.06
CA ARG A 132 -29.29 8.60 -11.74
C ARG A 132 -28.00 9.14 -11.09
N SER A 133 -28.09 9.97 -10.05
CA SER A 133 -26.93 10.45 -9.29
C SER A 133 -26.38 9.41 -8.31
N GLU A 134 -27.05 8.31 -8.03
CA GLU A 134 -26.69 7.32 -7.01
C GLU A 134 -26.53 5.91 -7.62
N ILE A 135 -25.55 5.73 -8.52
CA ILE A 135 -25.30 4.43 -9.19
C ILE A 135 -24.04 3.79 -8.62
N ASP A 136 -24.14 2.52 -8.22
CA ASP A 136 -22.99 1.63 -8.09
C ASP A 136 -22.83 0.83 -9.38
N LEU A 137 -21.75 1.10 -10.12
CA LEU A 137 -21.49 0.41 -11.38
C LEU A 137 -20.91 -0.99 -11.19
N ASN A 138 -20.42 -1.31 -9.99
CA ASN A 138 -19.79 -2.59 -9.66
C ASN A 138 -20.79 -3.65 -9.22
N ASP A 139 -22.02 -3.27 -8.89
CA ASP A 139 -23.08 -4.21 -8.52
C ASP A 139 -24.05 -4.45 -9.69
N PRO A 140 -23.94 -5.58 -10.42
CA PRO A 140 -24.86 -5.92 -11.51
C PRO A 140 -26.26 -6.36 -11.01
N LEU A 141 -26.44 -6.57 -9.71
CA LEU A 141 -27.72 -6.93 -9.08
C LEU A 141 -28.49 -5.70 -8.58
N LEU A 142 -27.86 -4.52 -8.58
CA LEU A 142 -28.52 -3.26 -8.24
C LEU A 142 -29.73 -3.03 -9.16
N ARG A 143 -30.90 -2.85 -8.56
CA ARG A 143 -32.15 -2.63 -9.29
C ARG A 143 -32.28 -1.15 -9.67
N GLU A 144 -32.26 -0.88 -10.97
CA GLU A 144 -32.37 0.47 -11.53
C GLU A 144 -33.80 0.79 -11.98
N GLY A 145 -34.18 2.07 -11.99
CA GLY A 145 -35.39 2.53 -12.68
C GLY A 145 -35.31 2.43 -14.21
N PRO A 146 -36.42 2.70 -14.93
CA PRO A 146 -36.40 2.79 -16.40
C PRO A 146 -35.43 3.87 -16.90
N ALA A 147 -34.80 3.64 -18.05
CA ALA A 147 -33.89 4.62 -18.61
C ALA A 147 -34.63 5.89 -19.08
N GLN A 148 -34.19 7.05 -18.59
CA GLN A 148 -34.73 8.36 -18.97
C GLN A 148 -34.13 8.84 -20.31
N GLY A 149 -35.03 9.22 -21.22
CA GLY A 149 -34.72 9.78 -22.55
C GLY A 149 -34.50 8.71 -23.62
N ALA A 150 -35.01 8.93 -24.83
CA ALA A 150 -34.70 8.11 -26.01
C ALA A 150 -33.21 8.22 -26.37
N HIS A 151 -32.52 7.08 -26.47
CA HIS A 151 -31.07 7.02 -26.68
C HIS A 151 -30.65 5.70 -27.35
N THR A 152 -29.40 5.68 -27.84
CA THR A 152 -28.62 4.46 -28.08
C THR A 152 -27.32 4.56 -27.27
N ASP A 153 -26.92 3.45 -26.64
CA ASP A 153 -25.77 3.38 -25.74
C ASP A 153 -24.41 3.50 -26.43
N VAL A 154 -24.41 3.55 -27.76
CA VAL A 154 -23.19 3.55 -28.57
C VAL A 154 -23.30 4.59 -29.67
N THR A 155 -22.23 5.37 -29.83
CA THR A 155 -22.05 6.27 -30.97
C THR A 155 -21.28 5.60 -32.09
N ALA A 156 -21.33 6.19 -33.29
CA ALA A 156 -20.49 5.72 -34.40
C ALA A 156 -19.04 5.58 -33.90
N ARG A 157 -18.49 6.64 -33.30
CA ARG A 157 -17.13 6.68 -32.73
C ARG A 157 -16.86 5.63 -31.65
N SER A 158 -17.72 5.52 -30.64
CA SER A 158 -17.44 4.68 -29.46
C SER A 158 -17.64 3.18 -29.72
N GLY A 159 -18.34 2.78 -30.78
CA GLY A 159 -18.58 1.38 -31.13
C GLY A 159 -17.28 0.57 -31.30
N PRO A 160 -16.36 0.95 -32.21
CA PRO A 160 -15.11 0.21 -32.39
C PRO A 160 -14.17 0.26 -31.20
N GLU A 161 -14.15 1.37 -30.45
CA GLU A 161 -13.41 1.45 -29.19
C GLU A 161 -13.96 0.44 -28.18
N MET A 162 -15.29 0.30 -28.09
CA MET A 162 -15.95 -0.67 -27.21
C MET A 162 -15.68 -2.11 -27.63
N ILE A 163 -15.76 -2.42 -28.93
CA ILE A 163 -15.47 -3.76 -29.47
C ILE A 163 -14.01 -4.13 -29.17
N ARG A 164 -13.06 -3.24 -29.48
CA ARG A 164 -11.63 -3.46 -29.22
C ARG A 164 -11.34 -3.67 -27.74
N HIS A 165 -11.97 -2.87 -26.88
CA HIS A 165 -11.82 -2.99 -25.44
C HIS A 165 -12.39 -4.30 -24.88
N ARG A 166 -13.59 -4.71 -25.32
CA ARG A 166 -14.30 -5.88 -24.77
C ARG A 166 -13.82 -7.21 -25.32
N LEU A 167 -13.38 -7.26 -26.58
CA LEU A 167 -12.79 -8.48 -27.16
C LEU A 167 -11.31 -8.64 -26.82
N GLY A 168 -10.62 -7.57 -26.46
CA GLY A 168 -9.16 -7.58 -26.33
C GLY A 168 -8.47 -7.42 -27.68
N GLU A 169 -7.18 -7.08 -27.64
CA GLU A 169 -6.42 -6.68 -28.83
C GLU A 169 -6.21 -7.83 -29.83
N GLU A 170 -6.01 -9.05 -29.34
CA GLU A 170 -5.75 -10.24 -30.15
C GLU A 170 -6.99 -10.67 -30.94
N ASP A 171 -8.14 -10.79 -30.27
CA ASP A 171 -9.41 -11.12 -30.91
C ASP A 171 -9.86 -10.00 -31.84
N PHE A 172 -9.70 -8.74 -31.42
CA PHE A 172 -9.99 -7.61 -32.28
C PHE A 172 -9.16 -7.70 -33.56
N ARG A 173 -7.85 -7.95 -33.49
CA ARG A 173 -6.99 -8.14 -34.68
C ARG A 173 -7.43 -9.32 -35.54
N THR A 174 -7.76 -10.46 -34.92
CA THR A 174 -8.20 -11.69 -35.60
C THR A 174 -9.47 -11.45 -36.41
N TYR A 175 -10.45 -10.77 -35.82
CA TYR A 175 -11.74 -10.53 -36.44
C TYR A 175 -11.82 -9.21 -37.23
N ARG A 176 -10.76 -8.38 -37.26
CA ARG A 176 -10.72 -7.09 -38.00
C ARG A 176 -10.77 -7.23 -39.54
N ASN A 177 -10.77 -8.45 -40.07
CA ASN A 177 -10.90 -8.69 -41.50
C ASN A 177 -12.37 -8.46 -41.97
N PRO A 178 -12.61 -7.81 -43.14
CA PRO A 178 -13.95 -7.66 -43.74
C PRO A 178 -14.76 -8.95 -43.93
N THR A 179 -14.17 -10.14 -43.77
CA THR A 179 -14.91 -11.41 -43.71
C THR A 179 -15.81 -11.57 -42.47
N TYR A 180 -15.55 -10.81 -41.41
CA TYR A 180 -16.36 -10.81 -40.18
C TYR A 180 -17.13 -9.49 -40.06
N ARG A 181 -18.32 -9.57 -39.45
CA ARG A 181 -19.20 -8.44 -39.16
C ARG A 181 -19.30 -8.28 -37.65
N PHE A 182 -19.01 -7.09 -37.13
CA PHE A 182 -19.17 -6.76 -35.72
C PHE A 182 -20.52 -6.09 -35.46
N ARG A 183 -21.23 -6.61 -34.45
CA ARG A 183 -22.42 -5.95 -33.92
C ARG A 183 -22.34 -5.82 -32.41
N ILE A 184 -22.78 -4.67 -31.90
CA ILE A 184 -23.14 -4.49 -30.50
C ILE A 184 -24.66 -4.50 -30.44
N VAL A 185 -25.21 -5.40 -29.63
CA VAL A 185 -26.66 -5.59 -29.50
C VAL A 185 -27.03 -5.61 -28.03
N ASN A 186 -28.19 -5.08 -27.71
CA ASN A 186 -28.83 -5.26 -26.41
C ASN A 186 -29.90 -6.35 -26.52
N THR A 187 -30.07 -7.09 -25.43
CA THR A 187 -31.18 -8.01 -25.25
C THR A 187 -32.04 -7.58 -24.07
N TRP A 188 -33.36 -7.58 -24.25
CA TRP A 188 -34.30 -7.20 -23.20
C TRP A 188 -35.36 -8.29 -23.00
N ARG A 189 -35.60 -8.65 -21.74
CA ARG A 189 -36.54 -9.71 -21.33
C ARG A 189 -37.39 -9.21 -20.16
N PRO A 190 -38.72 -9.34 -20.22
CA PRO A 190 -39.57 -9.23 -19.04
C PRO A 190 -39.24 -10.32 -18.02
N LEU A 191 -39.00 -9.94 -16.77
CA LEU A 191 -38.84 -10.89 -15.67
C LEU A 191 -40.18 -11.37 -15.11
N ASN A 192 -41.25 -10.59 -15.32
CA ASN A 192 -42.63 -10.96 -15.00
C ASN A 192 -43.27 -11.72 -16.17
N ASP A 193 -44.36 -12.46 -15.90
CA ASP A 193 -45.08 -13.21 -16.94
C ASP A 193 -45.52 -12.34 -18.12
N ILE A 194 -45.96 -11.10 -17.85
CA ILE A 194 -46.38 -10.12 -18.85
C ILE A 194 -45.90 -8.72 -18.41
N CYS A 195 -45.22 -8.01 -19.31
CA CYS A 195 -44.85 -6.61 -19.10
C CYS A 195 -46.01 -5.68 -19.49
N GLN A 196 -46.56 -4.97 -18.50
CA GLN A 196 -47.61 -3.95 -18.69
C GLN A 196 -47.15 -2.53 -18.34
N GLU A 197 -46.19 -2.42 -17.40
CA GLU A 197 -45.66 -1.15 -16.92
C GLU A 197 -44.39 -0.77 -17.68
N ASN A 198 -44.32 0.45 -18.22
CA ASN A 198 -43.17 0.97 -18.98
C ASN A 198 -42.61 -0.01 -20.04
N PRO A 199 -43.44 -0.49 -20.99
CA PRO A 199 -42.99 -1.42 -22.01
C PRO A 199 -41.90 -0.81 -22.91
N LEU A 200 -40.91 -1.64 -23.29
CA LEU A 200 -39.84 -1.20 -24.17
C LEU A 200 -40.39 -0.80 -25.54
N SER A 201 -40.14 0.45 -25.92
CA SER A 201 -40.43 0.98 -27.25
C SER A 201 -39.13 1.12 -28.05
N LEU A 202 -39.16 0.69 -29.32
CA LEU A 202 -38.01 0.72 -30.21
C LEU A 202 -38.33 1.56 -31.45
N CYS A 203 -37.36 2.39 -31.87
CA CYS A 203 -37.48 3.18 -33.09
C CYS A 203 -36.88 2.42 -34.27
N ASP A 204 -37.57 2.39 -35.40
CA ASP A 204 -37.01 1.90 -36.66
C ASP A 204 -35.84 2.80 -37.08
N TYR A 205 -34.62 2.29 -37.13
CA TYR A 205 -33.44 3.11 -37.42
C TYR A 205 -33.51 3.80 -38.79
N ARG A 206 -34.29 3.28 -39.76
CA ARG A 206 -34.45 3.88 -41.10
C ARG A 206 -35.22 5.19 -41.04
N SER A 207 -36.00 5.39 -39.98
CA SER A 207 -36.80 6.59 -39.75
C SER A 207 -36.03 7.70 -39.03
N VAL A 208 -34.88 7.40 -38.43
CA VAL A 208 -34.07 8.36 -37.67
C VAL A 208 -33.20 9.20 -38.61
N ASP A 209 -33.29 10.53 -38.52
CA ASP A 209 -32.36 11.44 -39.20
C ASP A 209 -31.06 11.55 -38.37
N PRO A 210 -29.86 11.44 -38.97
CA PRO A 210 -28.61 11.66 -38.26
C PRO A 210 -28.54 13.00 -37.49
N GLN A 211 -29.26 14.04 -37.94
CA GLN A 211 -29.33 15.35 -37.26
C GLN A 211 -30.19 15.35 -35.98
N ASP A 212 -30.95 14.28 -35.75
CA ASP A 212 -31.69 14.07 -34.50
C ASP A 212 -30.82 13.39 -33.44
N LEU A 213 -29.61 12.93 -33.78
CA LEU A 213 -28.69 12.32 -32.83
C LEU A 213 -27.74 13.37 -32.25
N THR A 214 -27.58 13.39 -30.94
CA THR A 214 -26.57 14.21 -30.26
C THR A 214 -25.73 13.35 -29.36
N ALA A 215 -24.42 13.40 -29.59
CA ALA A 215 -23.47 12.64 -28.82
C ALA A 215 -23.25 13.28 -27.45
N ALA A 216 -23.36 12.48 -26.40
CA ALA A 216 -23.17 12.90 -25.01
C ALA A 216 -22.07 12.07 -24.37
N ASP A 217 -21.22 12.72 -23.58
CA ASP A 217 -20.19 12.02 -22.81
C ASP A 217 -20.83 11.28 -21.63
N ARG A 218 -20.47 10.01 -21.45
CA ARG A 218 -20.90 9.18 -20.32
C ARG A 218 -19.67 8.76 -19.54
N VAL A 219 -19.47 9.40 -18.39
CA VAL A 219 -18.27 9.24 -17.55
C VAL A 219 -18.56 8.25 -16.44
N THR A 220 -17.74 7.20 -16.34
CA THR A 220 -17.71 6.20 -15.24
C THR A 220 -16.33 6.24 -14.56
N PRO A 221 -16.12 5.55 -13.43
CA PRO A 221 -14.80 5.53 -12.77
C PRO A 221 -13.68 5.07 -13.70
N GLU A 222 -13.97 4.16 -14.63
CA GLU A 222 -12.98 3.54 -15.49
C GLU A 222 -12.74 4.30 -16.81
N ARG A 223 -13.71 5.10 -17.28
CA ARG A 223 -13.60 5.77 -18.60
C ARG A 223 -14.61 6.90 -18.85
N ALA A 224 -14.31 7.74 -19.83
CA ALA A 224 -15.28 8.58 -20.52
C ALA A 224 -15.71 7.94 -21.85
N GLY A 225 -16.90 7.33 -21.88
CA GLY A 225 -17.54 6.82 -23.09
C GLY A 225 -18.44 7.86 -23.76
N GLU A 226 -19.10 7.49 -24.86
CA GLU A 226 -20.01 8.37 -25.60
C GLU A 226 -21.30 7.62 -25.97
N VAL A 227 -22.46 8.25 -25.78
CA VAL A 227 -23.79 7.72 -26.13
C VAL A 227 -24.52 8.69 -27.06
N TYR A 228 -25.48 8.24 -27.86
CA TYR A 228 -26.37 9.17 -28.58
C TYR A 228 -27.69 9.32 -27.83
N TYR A 229 -28.08 10.55 -27.54
CA TYR A 229 -29.46 10.89 -27.24
C TYR A 229 -30.19 11.37 -28.49
N ILE A 230 -31.50 11.12 -28.54
CA ILE A 230 -32.35 11.39 -29.70
C ILE A 230 -33.23 12.62 -29.41
N HIS A 231 -33.25 13.57 -30.34
CA HIS A 231 -34.21 14.67 -30.38
C HIS A 231 -35.52 14.21 -31.02
N HIS A 232 -36.66 14.72 -30.56
CA HIS A 232 -37.96 14.35 -31.13
C HIS A 232 -38.08 14.81 -32.59
N ASN A 233 -38.58 13.92 -33.45
CA ASN A 233 -38.95 14.20 -34.82
C ASN A 233 -40.16 13.34 -35.23
N ARG A 234 -41.18 13.98 -35.82
CA ARG A 234 -42.45 13.32 -36.22
C ARG A 234 -42.26 12.23 -37.28
N ASN A 235 -41.14 12.22 -37.99
CA ASN A 235 -40.83 11.19 -38.98
C ASN A 235 -40.32 9.87 -38.35
N GLN A 236 -39.97 9.89 -37.07
CA GLN A 236 -39.51 8.71 -36.34
C GLN A 236 -40.67 7.72 -36.15
N LYS A 237 -40.43 6.46 -36.53
CA LYS A 237 -41.42 5.39 -36.42
C LYS A 237 -41.11 4.52 -35.21
N TRP A 238 -41.98 4.57 -34.23
CA TRP A 238 -41.83 3.86 -32.97
C TRP A 238 -42.76 2.65 -32.91
N HIS A 239 -42.23 1.57 -32.34
CA HIS A 239 -42.86 0.26 -32.27
C HIS A 239 -42.74 -0.29 -30.85
N TRP A 240 -43.76 -1.04 -30.42
CA TRP A 240 -43.73 -1.74 -29.14
C TRP A 240 -44.51 -3.04 -29.24
N LEU A 241 -44.16 -4.02 -28.40
CA LEU A 241 -44.85 -5.30 -28.34
C LEU A 241 -45.82 -5.30 -27.15
N ARG A 242 -47.12 -5.18 -27.43
CA ARG A 242 -48.14 -5.20 -26.37
C ARG A 242 -48.13 -6.52 -25.61
N ASN A 243 -48.20 -6.44 -24.27
CA ASN A 243 -48.21 -7.59 -23.36
C ASN A 243 -47.03 -8.53 -23.62
N GLN A 244 -45.81 -7.99 -23.76
CA GLN A 244 -44.63 -8.81 -23.99
C GLN A 244 -44.42 -9.80 -22.84
N ARG A 245 -44.25 -11.08 -23.18
CA ARG A 245 -44.12 -12.17 -22.22
C ARG A 245 -42.67 -12.47 -21.87
N SER A 246 -42.44 -13.15 -20.74
CA SER A 246 -41.10 -13.55 -20.30
C SER A 246 -40.41 -14.54 -21.24
N ASP A 247 -41.11 -15.20 -22.16
CA ASP A 247 -40.55 -16.08 -23.21
C ASP A 247 -40.26 -15.33 -24.53
N GLU A 248 -40.51 -14.02 -24.60
CA GLU A 248 -40.30 -13.18 -25.78
C GLU A 248 -39.07 -12.28 -25.54
N LEU A 249 -37.89 -12.74 -25.98
CA LEU A 249 -36.65 -11.97 -25.87
C LEU A 249 -36.55 -10.95 -27.01
N THR A 250 -36.42 -9.68 -26.68
CA THR A 250 -36.13 -8.63 -27.68
C THR A 250 -34.63 -8.53 -27.89
N VAL A 251 -34.20 -8.49 -29.15
CA VAL A 251 -32.81 -8.24 -29.54
C VAL A 251 -32.80 -7.00 -30.44
N PHE A 252 -31.96 -6.01 -30.13
CA PHE A 252 -31.88 -4.78 -30.91
C PHE A 252 -30.45 -4.25 -31.03
N VAL A 253 -30.15 -3.64 -32.17
CA VAL A 253 -28.80 -3.23 -32.57
C VAL A 253 -28.49 -1.84 -32.04
N LEU A 254 -27.31 -1.68 -31.44
CA LEU A 254 -26.74 -0.41 -31.02
C LEU A 254 -25.65 0.06 -31.97
N TYR A 255 -24.86 -0.88 -32.50
CA TYR A 255 -23.79 -0.63 -33.44
C TYR A 255 -23.65 -1.80 -34.42
N ASP A 256 -23.37 -1.48 -35.68
CA ASP A 256 -23.12 -2.43 -36.76
C ASP A 256 -22.07 -1.83 -37.68
N ASP A 257 -20.99 -2.56 -37.94
CA ASP A 257 -19.91 -2.11 -38.83
C ASP A 257 -20.21 -2.37 -40.31
N GLN A 258 -21.23 -3.19 -40.61
CA GLN A 258 -21.73 -3.45 -41.97
C GLN A 258 -23.26 -3.27 -42.02
N PRO A 259 -23.76 -2.05 -41.74
CA PRO A 259 -25.19 -1.83 -41.72
C PRO A 259 -25.77 -1.95 -43.13
N GLY A 260 -26.97 -2.54 -43.25
CA GLY A 260 -27.64 -2.69 -44.55
C GLY A 260 -27.83 -1.35 -45.27
N ASN A 261 -27.96 -1.37 -46.60
CA ASN A 261 -27.93 -0.17 -47.44
C ASN A 261 -28.96 0.93 -47.07
N GLN A 262 -30.00 0.59 -46.31
CA GLN A 262 -31.05 1.50 -45.88
C GLN A 262 -30.77 2.20 -44.53
N ALA A 263 -29.69 1.87 -43.84
CA ALA A 263 -29.27 2.58 -42.62
C ALA A 263 -28.76 3.98 -42.95
N LYS A 264 -29.36 4.99 -42.33
CA LYS A 264 -29.03 6.41 -42.55
C LYS A 264 -27.80 6.88 -41.77
N CYS A 265 -27.36 6.14 -40.76
CA CYS A 265 -26.16 6.41 -39.99
C CYS A 265 -25.13 5.31 -40.29
N ARG A 266 -24.20 5.56 -41.22
CA ARG A 266 -23.09 4.65 -41.51
C ARG A 266 -21.80 5.15 -40.87
N TRP A 267 -20.95 4.21 -40.44
CA TRP A 267 -19.60 4.48 -39.94
C TRP A 267 -18.73 5.24 -40.98
N GLU A 268 -18.91 4.97 -42.27
CA GLU A 268 -18.12 5.56 -43.35
C GLU A 268 -18.52 7.00 -43.72
N ASP A 269 -19.79 7.39 -43.50
CA ASP A 269 -20.32 8.70 -43.89
C ASP A 269 -19.75 9.87 -43.05
N LEU A 270 -19.19 9.57 -41.87
CA LEU A 270 -18.49 10.53 -41.00
C LEU A 270 -16.99 10.64 -41.29
N TYR A 271 -16.42 9.69 -42.04
CA TYR A 271 -14.98 9.69 -42.39
C TYR A 271 -14.70 10.48 -43.69
N VAL A 272 -15.70 10.69 -44.55
CA VAL A 272 -15.57 11.45 -45.81
C VAL A 272 -15.94 12.94 -45.66
N ARG A 273 -16.48 13.38 -44.51
CA ARG A 273 -16.82 14.79 -44.24
C ARG A 273 -16.23 15.36 -42.94
N SER A 274 -14.97 15.06 -42.65
CA SER A 274 -14.22 15.81 -41.62
C SER A 274 -12.72 15.98 -41.95
N ARG A 275 -12.39 16.35 -43.19
CA ARG A 275 -11.36 17.38 -43.39
C ARG A 275 -11.98 18.73 -43.05
N TRP A 276 -12.03 19.07 -41.75
CA TRP A 276 -12.18 20.45 -41.32
C TRP A 276 -10.79 21.03 -41.10
N GLN A 277 -10.28 21.72 -42.11
CA GLN A 277 -9.11 22.60 -42.00
C GLN A 277 -9.59 24.01 -41.60
N GLY A 278 -9.39 24.36 -40.33
CA GLY A 278 -9.36 25.72 -39.72
C GLY A 278 -10.69 26.48 -39.59
N PRO A 279 -10.84 27.55 -38.76
CA PRO A 279 -9.99 28.08 -37.68
C PRO A 279 -10.80 28.55 -36.44
N PHE A 280 -10.74 27.88 -35.29
CA PHE A 280 -11.29 28.40 -34.01
C PHE A 280 -10.46 27.96 -32.79
N MET A 281 -9.22 28.44 -32.73
CA MET A 281 -8.60 28.88 -31.48
C MET A 281 -8.40 30.39 -31.64
N LYS A 282 -9.50 31.15 -31.61
CA LYS A 282 -9.39 32.56 -31.27
C LYS A 282 -8.90 32.58 -29.83
N LYS A 283 -7.63 32.97 -29.70
CA LYS A 283 -7.12 33.83 -28.62
C LYS A 283 -8.22 34.19 -27.62
N LEU A 284 -8.14 33.64 -26.41
CA LEU A 284 -8.35 34.49 -25.23
C LEU A 284 -7.54 35.77 -25.48
N PRO A 285 -8.11 36.97 -25.25
CA PRO A 285 -7.46 38.21 -25.64
C PRO A 285 -6.00 38.20 -25.21
N ASP A 286 -5.12 38.63 -26.10
CA ASP A 286 -3.79 39.08 -25.74
C ASP A 286 -3.97 40.11 -24.61
N ILE A 287 -3.89 39.66 -23.36
CA ILE A 287 -3.17 40.44 -22.37
C ILE A 287 -1.72 40.28 -22.81
N SER A 288 -1.34 41.10 -23.77
CA SER A 288 0.05 41.50 -23.87
C SER A 288 0.42 42.03 -22.49
N PHE A 289 1.16 41.24 -21.72
CA PHE A 289 2.22 41.83 -20.93
C PHE A 289 3.24 42.30 -21.97
N GLY A 290 2.92 43.44 -22.59
CA GLY A 290 3.93 44.24 -23.24
C GLY A 290 5.06 44.40 -22.24
N SER A 291 6.29 44.29 -22.75
CA SER A 291 7.53 44.63 -22.06
C SER A 291 7.33 45.75 -21.04
N ALA A 292 7.06 45.36 -19.80
CA ALA A 292 7.00 46.23 -18.65
C ALA A 292 7.98 45.60 -17.68
N GLN A 293 8.97 46.40 -17.32
CA GLN A 293 9.89 46.15 -16.22
C GLN A 293 9.14 45.49 -15.06
N ASP A 294 9.79 44.51 -14.43
CA ASP A 294 9.36 43.89 -13.16
C ASP A 294 8.53 44.87 -12.32
N PRO A 295 7.25 44.59 -12.01
CA PRO A 295 6.64 45.23 -10.88
C PRO A 295 7.31 44.60 -9.66
N VAL A 296 8.37 45.26 -9.18
CA VAL A 296 8.90 45.06 -7.84
C VAL A 296 7.69 45.13 -6.90
N LEU A 297 7.21 43.98 -6.43
CA LEU A 297 6.21 43.91 -5.37
C LEU A 297 6.73 44.80 -4.25
N SER A 298 5.96 45.80 -3.83
CA SER A 298 6.38 46.66 -2.73
C SER A 298 6.74 45.80 -1.52
N LEU A 299 7.76 46.22 -0.76
CA LEU A 299 8.21 45.53 0.46
C LEU A 299 7.03 45.22 1.41
N GLU A 300 6.02 46.11 1.46
CA GLU A 300 4.77 45.92 2.21
C GLU A 300 3.89 44.78 1.67
N THR A 301 3.73 44.65 0.35
CA THR A 301 2.89 43.59 -0.25
C THR A 301 3.51 42.21 0.02
N LYS A 302 4.84 42.11 -0.07
CA LYS A 302 5.57 40.88 0.26
C LYS A 302 5.48 40.55 1.76
N SER A 303 5.51 41.56 2.62
CA SER A 303 5.34 41.42 4.07
C SER A 303 3.95 40.89 4.45
N HIS A 304 2.87 41.44 3.87
CA HIS A 304 1.51 40.98 4.16
C HIS A 304 1.23 39.56 3.69
N TRP A 305 1.80 39.15 2.55
CA TRP A 305 1.72 37.76 2.09
C TRP A 305 2.51 36.81 2.99
N LEU A 306 3.69 37.23 3.46
CA LEU A 306 4.47 36.45 4.42
C LEU A 306 3.72 36.28 5.75
N ASP A 307 3.01 37.32 6.21
CA ASP A 307 2.18 37.28 7.42
C ASP A 307 0.99 36.33 7.26
N PHE A 308 0.32 36.36 6.12
CA PHE A 308 -0.77 35.43 5.79
C PHE A 308 -0.29 33.96 5.76
N VAL A 309 0.84 33.68 5.12
CA VAL A 309 1.43 32.34 5.07
C VAL A 309 1.87 31.86 6.46
N LYS A 310 2.48 32.74 7.27
CA LYS A 310 2.83 32.42 8.66
C LYS A 310 1.62 32.06 9.51
N LYS A 311 0.48 32.74 9.29
CA LYS A 311 -0.79 32.43 9.96
C LYS A 311 -1.38 31.10 9.51
N LEU A 312 -1.29 30.75 8.23
CA LEU A 312 -1.67 29.41 7.74
C LEU A 312 -0.80 28.29 8.33
N GLU A 313 0.51 28.49 8.39
CA GLU A 313 1.44 27.53 9.01
C GLU A 313 1.24 27.42 10.53
N LYS A 314 0.76 28.48 11.17
CA LYS A 314 0.34 28.42 12.58
C LYS A 314 -0.90 27.53 12.72
N ILE A 315 -1.96 27.77 11.95
CA ILE A 315 -3.16 26.91 11.95
C ILE A 315 -2.81 25.43 11.68
N ARG A 316 -1.94 25.15 10.70
CA ARG A 316 -1.50 23.77 10.40
C ARG A 316 -0.87 23.10 11.62
N ARG A 317 0.07 23.79 12.29
CA ARG A 317 0.74 23.26 13.49
C ARG A 317 -0.23 23.07 14.64
N ASP A 318 -1.10 24.05 14.87
CA ASP A 318 -2.08 23.99 15.95
C ASP A 318 -3.08 22.83 15.72
N LEU A 319 -3.43 22.52 14.46
CA LEU A 319 -4.29 21.36 14.13
C LEU A 319 -3.61 20.00 14.36
N VAL A 320 -2.29 19.90 14.18
CA VAL A 320 -1.53 18.68 14.50
C VAL A 320 -1.52 18.45 16.02
N VAL A 321 -1.31 19.51 16.80
CA VAL A 321 -1.38 19.46 18.28
C VAL A 321 -2.80 19.11 18.74
N LEU A 322 -3.82 19.70 18.12
CA LEU A 322 -5.24 19.39 18.37
C LEU A 322 -5.55 17.91 18.10
N ASN A 323 -5.05 17.34 17.00
CA ASN A 323 -5.26 15.92 16.66
C ASN A 323 -4.64 14.98 17.70
N ALA A 324 -3.43 15.29 18.17
CA ALA A 324 -2.80 14.52 19.26
C ALA A 324 -3.63 14.60 20.55
N ARG A 325 -4.12 15.79 20.90
CA ARG A 325 -4.95 16.02 22.08
C ARG A 325 -6.34 15.37 21.97
N LEU A 326 -6.93 15.32 20.79
CA LEU A 326 -8.18 14.60 20.49
C LEU A 326 -8.05 13.08 20.60
N LYS A 327 -6.94 12.53 20.11
CA LYS A 327 -6.61 11.12 20.29
C LYS A 327 -6.46 10.79 21.78
N TYR A 328 -5.88 11.69 22.58
CA TYR A 328 -5.84 11.52 24.02
C TYR A 328 -7.23 11.60 24.65
N LEU A 329 -8.00 12.68 24.45
CA LEU A 329 -9.31 12.84 25.09
C LEU A 329 -10.30 11.72 24.71
N SER A 330 -10.24 11.21 23.48
CA SER A 330 -11.09 10.09 23.03
C SER A 330 -10.75 8.75 23.68
N LEU A 331 -9.57 8.61 24.29
CA LEU A 331 -9.15 7.42 25.03
C LEU A 331 -9.60 7.43 26.51
N TYR A 332 -9.98 8.59 27.06
CA TYR A 332 -10.13 8.76 28.52
C TYR A 332 -11.48 9.35 28.97
N HIS A 333 -12.24 9.97 28.08
CA HIS A 333 -13.54 10.56 28.43
C HIS A 333 -14.59 10.17 27.38
N SER A 334 -15.76 9.68 27.81
CA SER A 334 -16.92 9.56 26.91
C SER A 334 -17.29 10.95 26.43
N TYR A 335 -17.22 11.19 25.11
CA TYR A 335 -17.34 12.52 24.49
C TYR A 335 -18.33 13.46 25.19
N ASP A 336 -17.81 14.40 25.98
CA ASP A 336 -18.59 15.50 26.52
C ASP A 336 -19.16 16.30 25.34
N ASP A 337 -20.46 16.62 25.39
CA ASP A 337 -21.13 17.33 24.30
C ASP A 337 -20.52 18.71 24.08
N GLU A 338 -19.91 19.31 25.11
CA GLU A 338 -19.16 20.57 25.01
C GLU A 338 -17.88 20.42 24.15
N ILE A 339 -17.14 19.33 24.27
CA ILE A 339 -15.98 19.02 23.40
C ILE A 339 -16.44 18.82 21.96
N LYS A 340 -17.55 18.10 21.74
CA LYS A 340 -18.09 17.88 20.38
C LYS A 340 -18.52 19.20 19.73
N LEU A 341 -19.15 20.09 20.51
CA LEU A 341 -19.56 21.41 20.05
C LEU A 341 -18.35 22.30 19.74
N ALA A 342 -17.32 22.30 20.58
CA ALA A 342 -16.08 23.04 20.32
C ALA A 342 -15.35 22.52 19.06
N LEU A 343 -15.35 21.21 18.83
CA LEU A 343 -14.80 20.64 17.60
C LEU A 343 -15.62 21.03 16.37
N LEU A 344 -16.94 20.99 16.47
CA LEU A 344 -17.83 21.43 15.40
C LEU A 344 -17.61 22.92 15.08
N GLU A 345 -17.33 23.74 16.10
CA GLU A 345 -16.98 25.15 15.96
C GLU A 345 -15.67 25.32 15.17
N ILE A 346 -14.62 24.57 15.51
CA ILE A 346 -13.34 24.56 14.76
C ILE A 346 -13.57 24.14 13.30
N PHE A 347 -14.28 23.04 13.06
CA PHE A 347 -14.57 22.55 11.70
C PHE A 347 -15.36 23.57 10.89
N THR A 348 -16.37 24.19 11.50
CA THR A 348 -17.21 25.19 10.84
C THR A 348 -16.41 26.44 10.51
N SER A 349 -15.57 26.92 11.42
CA SER A 349 -14.69 28.09 11.20
C SER A 349 -13.66 27.82 10.10
N LEU A 350 -13.06 26.63 10.06
CA LEU A 350 -12.14 26.22 8.98
C LEU A 350 -12.84 26.15 7.62
N ILE A 351 -14.04 25.55 7.54
CA ILE A 351 -14.81 25.50 6.29
C ILE A 351 -15.14 26.90 5.81
N ARG A 352 -15.58 27.80 6.70
CA ARG A 352 -15.86 29.20 6.35
C ARG A 352 -14.61 29.92 5.85
N PHE A 353 -13.48 29.72 6.53
CA PHE A 353 -12.19 30.26 6.11
C PHE A 353 -11.78 29.79 4.70
N TRP A 354 -11.88 28.49 4.42
CA TRP A 354 -11.52 27.93 3.11
C TRP A 354 -12.49 28.36 2.00
N VAL A 355 -13.80 28.36 2.26
CA VAL A 355 -14.80 28.84 1.30
C VAL A 355 -14.58 30.31 0.98
N ALA A 356 -14.28 31.14 1.98
CA ALA A 356 -13.96 32.54 1.77
C ALA A 356 -12.66 32.71 0.96
N SER A 357 -11.62 31.94 1.29
CA SER A 357 -10.32 31.91 0.58
C SER A 357 -10.51 31.57 -0.89
N VAL A 358 -11.25 30.51 -1.20
CA VAL A 358 -11.53 30.08 -2.57
C VAL A 358 -12.36 31.10 -3.32
N LYS A 359 -13.40 31.68 -2.69
CA LYS A 359 -14.19 32.76 -3.31
C LYS A 359 -13.34 33.98 -3.63
N TRP A 360 -12.49 34.40 -2.70
CA TRP A 360 -11.61 35.55 -2.89
C TRP A 360 -10.58 35.30 -4.00
N MET A 361 -9.96 34.12 -4.05
CA MET A 361 -9.03 33.74 -5.12
C MET A 361 -9.71 33.67 -6.49
N ARG A 362 -10.95 33.18 -6.56
CA ARG A 362 -11.76 33.15 -7.81
C ARG A 362 -12.14 34.55 -8.28
N SER A 363 -12.37 35.48 -7.35
CA SER A 363 -12.72 36.87 -7.66
C SER A 363 -11.50 37.77 -7.92
N ASN A 364 -10.28 37.35 -7.57
CA ASN A 364 -9.05 38.11 -7.73
C ASN A 364 -7.94 37.26 -8.41
N PRO A 365 -7.98 37.08 -9.74
CA PRO A 365 -6.95 36.35 -10.47
C PRO A 365 -5.57 37.03 -10.34
N LEU A 366 -4.51 36.22 -10.21
CA LEU A 366 -3.12 36.53 -9.79
C LEU A 366 -2.48 37.84 -10.31
N GLY A 367 -2.96 38.43 -11.41
CA GLY A 367 -2.46 39.69 -11.95
C GLY A 367 -2.97 40.97 -11.27
N GLN A 368 -4.12 40.94 -10.57
CA GLN A 368 -4.68 42.13 -9.89
C GLN A 368 -4.28 42.25 -8.41
N VAL A 369 -3.84 41.14 -7.81
CA VAL A 369 -3.40 41.06 -6.40
C VAL A 369 -2.11 41.85 -6.16
N ALA A 370 -1.29 42.06 -7.20
CA ALA A 370 -0.08 42.88 -7.13
C ALA A 370 -0.36 44.38 -6.91
N GLN A 371 -1.60 44.83 -7.13
CA GLN A 371 -2.03 46.21 -6.87
C GLN A 371 -2.78 46.30 -5.55
N GLY A 372 -2.09 46.00 -4.44
CA GLY A 372 -2.40 46.54 -3.12
C GLY A 372 -3.84 46.41 -2.64
N SER A 373 -4.49 45.25 -2.78
CA SER A 373 -5.70 45.01 -1.99
C SER A 373 -5.27 44.83 -0.53
N LYS A 374 -5.51 45.84 0.30
CA LYS A 374 -5.36 45.76 1.77
C LYS A 374 -5.94 44.43 2.24
N SER A 375 -5.24 43.78 3.17
CA SER A 375 -5.72 42.59 3.89
C SER A 375 -7.20 42.78 4.18
N ASP A 376 -8.05 42.02 3.50
CA ASP A 376 -9.49 42.21 3.64
C ASP A 376 -9.79 41.95 5.11
N SER A 377 -10.30 42.96 5.83
CA SER A 377 -10.60 42.86 7.26
C SER A 377 -11.47 41.64 7.59
N LYS A 378 -12.17 41.13 6.58
CA LYS A 378 -12.93 39.89 6.57
C LYS A 378 -12.09 38.62 6.74
N PHE A 379 -10.90 38.53 6.15
CA PHE A 379 -9.99 37.40 6.33
C PHE A 379 -9.34 37.39 7.71
N LEU A 380 -8.91 38.55 8.21
CA LEU A 380 -8.39 38.64 9.58
C LEU A 380 -9.42 38.15 10.60
N LYS A 381 -10.69 38.56 10.44
CA LYS A 381 -11.78 38.06 11.29
C LYS A 381 -11.96 36.54 11.19
N LEU A 382 -11.88 35.95 9.99
CA LEU A 382 -12.00 34.50 9.83
C LEU A 382 -10.81 33.74 10.44
N PHE A 383 -9.60 34.31 10.41
CA PHE A 383 -8.46 33.76 11.14
C PHE A 383 -8.66 33.84 12.65
N GLU A 384 -9.08 35.01 13.16
CA GLU A 384 -9.38 35.22 14.58
C GLU A 384 -10.50 34.27 15.05
N GLU A 385 -11.49 33.96 14.20
CA GLU A 385 -12.54 32.98 14.48
C GLU A 385 -12.01 31.54 14.58
N VAL A 386 -11.04 31.14 13.74
CA VAL A 386 -10.39 29.83 13.85
C VAL A 386 -9.52 29.76 15.11
N GLU A 387 -8.71 30.77 15.37
CA GLU A 387 -7.86 30.82 16.57
C GLU A 387 -8.70 30.83 17.86
N ALA A 388 -9.80 31.59 17.90
CA ALA A 388 -10.69 31.62 19.05
C ALA A 388 -11.39 30.28 19.29
N ALA A 389 -11.82 29.59 18.22
CA ALA A 389 -12.41 28.24 18.34
C ALA A 389 -11.39 27.21 18.86
N MET A 390 -10.14 27.31 18.42
CA MET A 390 -9.05 26.44 18.91
C MET A 390 -8.67 26.76 20.35
N GLU A 391 -8.60 28.03 20.74
CA GLU A 391 -8.34 28.44 22.12
C GLU A 391 -9.49 28.05 23.06
N HIS A 392 -10.74 28.11 22.57
CA HIS A 392 -11.92 27.65 23.31
C HIS A 392 -11.85 26.14 23.58
N PHE A 393 -11.53 25.34 22.57
CA PHE A 393 -11.27 23.91 22.74
C PHE A 393 -10.11 23.63 23.70
N GLU A 394 -9.02 24.40 23.61
CA GLU A 394 -7.86 24.23 24.48
C GLU A 394 -8.18 24.54 25.94
N LYS A 395 -9.00 25.57 26.19
CA LYS A 395 -9.50 25.90 27.54
C LYS A 395 -10.43 24.82 28.09
N LEU A 396 -11.40 24.35 27.28
CA LEU A 396 -12.31 23.28 27.68
C LEU A 396 -11.57 21.98 27.96
N SER A 397 -10.68 21.56 27.06
CA SER A 397 -9.87 20.36 27.23
C SER A 397 -8.89 20.44 28.40
N THR A 398 -8.38 21.63 28.73
CA THR A 398 -7.52 21.85 29.91
C THR A 398 -8.36 21.89 31.21
N ALA A 399 -9.60 22.37 31.15
CA ALA A 399 -10.51 22.32 32.30
C ALA A 399 -10.97 20.88 32.61
N ILE A 400 -11.15 20.05 31.57
CA ILE A 400 -11.51 18.63 31.69
C ILE A 400 -10.34 17.80 32.22
N ASP A 401 -9.12 18.03 31.73
CA ASP A 401 -7.91 17.40 32.27
C ASP A 401 -6.77 18.43 32.47
N PRO A 402 -6.72 19.09 33.64
CA PRO A 402 -5.66 20.05 33.97
C PRO A 402 -4.26 19.43 34.05
N SER A 403 -4.17 18.11 34.14
CA SER A 403 -2.92 17.35 34.33
C SER A 403 -2.44 16.64 33.05
N TYR A 404 -3.07 16.89 31.89
CA TYR A 404 -2.71 16.30 30.59
C TYR A 404 -1.22 16.42 30.25
N HIS A 405 -0.64 17.62 30.37
CA HIS A 405 0.78 17.84 30.06
C HIS A 405 1.69 17.09 31.06
N ASP A 406 1.37 17.17 32.34
CA ASP A 406 2.08 16.48 33.43
C ASP A 406 2.00 14.95 33.33
N ARG A 407 0.88 14.41 32.81
CA ARG A 407 0.62 12.97 32.68
C ARG A 407 1.22 12.38 31.40
N ILE A 408 1.23 13.09 30.27
CA ILE A 408 1.97 12.63 29.10
C ILE A 408 3.48 12.67 29.37
N GLU A 409 4.00 13.73 29.98
CA GLU A 409 5.40 13.75 30.39
C GLU A 409 5.72 12.65 31.41
N ARG A 410 4.84 12.36 32.38
CA ARG A 410 5.01 11.23 33.30
C ARG A 410 4.86 9.86 32.64
N MET A 411 3.93 9.65 31.72
CA MET A 411 3.77 8.38 31.01
C MET A 411 4.95 8.11 30.09
N ASP A 412 5.45 9.13 29.41
CA ASP A 412 6.63 9.03 28.55
C ASP A 412 7.88 8.86 29.44
N HIS A 413 7.96 9.54 30.59
CA HIS A 413 9.00 9.32 31.60
C HIS A 413 8.94 7.91 32.22
N GLU A 414 7.77 7.39 32.59
CA GLU A 414 7.60 6.06 33.17
C GLU A 414 7.86 4.95 32.15
N LYS A 415 7.44 5.11 30.89
CA LYS A 415 7.80 4.21 29.79
C LYS A 415 9.31 4.18 29.58
N ARG A 416 9.97 5.35 29.62
CA ARG A 416 11.43 5.48 29.55
C ARG A 416 12.14 4.90 30.78
N MET A 417 11.56 5.01 31.97
CA MET A 417 12.11 4.45 33.22
C MET A 417 11.91 2.93 33.31
N ARG A 418 10.79 2.39 32.82
CA ARG A 418 10.52 0.93 32.77
C ARG A 418 11.39 0.23 31.72
N GLN A 419 11.62 0.86 30.56
CA GLN A 419 12.64 0.42 29.59
C GLN A 419 14.06 0.49 30.18
N ALA A 420 14.30 1.43 31.10
CA ALA A 420 15.55 1.54 31.87
C ALA A 420 15.71 0.48 32.97
N GLU A 421 14.63 -0.03 33.55
CA GLU A 421 14.67 -1.13 34.52
C GLU A 421 14.82 -2.50 33.85
N PHE A 422 14.21 -2.70 32.67
CA PHE A 422 14.32 -3.94 31.89
C PHE A 422 15.77 -4.25 31.46
N ALA A 423 16.46 -3.25 30.90
CA ALA A 423 17.86 -3.35 30.51
C ALA A 423 18.83 -3.58 31.68
N ASN A 424 18.47 -3.16 32.90
CA ASN A 424 19.28 -3.42 34.09
C ASN A 424 19.24 -4.88 34.54
N ASN A 425 18.17 -5.60 34.21
CA ASN A 425 18.00 -7.00 34.59
C ASN A 425 18.66 -7.99 33.60
N VAL A 426 19.08 -7.54 32.41
CA VAL A 426 19.73 -8.38 31.38
C VAL A 426 21.26 -8.47 31.54
N GLY A 427 21.85 -7.78 32.53
CA GLY A 427 23.25 -8.04 32.95
C GLY A 427 24.33 -7.74 31.90
N VAL A 428 24.06 -6.89 30.90
CA VAL A 428 25.07 -6.50 29.90
C VAL A 428 26.00 -5.45 30.49
N SER A 429 27.24 -5.83 30.82
CA SER A 429 28.28 -4.88 31.26
C SER A 429 29.01 -4.26 30.07
N ASP A 430 29.13 -2.92 30.06
CA ASP A 430 29.96 -2.13 29.13
C ASP A 430 31.46 -2.50 29.22
N ASP A 431 31.90 -3.15 30.31
CA ASP A 431 33.30 -3.53 30.54
C ASP A 431 33.85 -4.52 29.51
N LEU A 432 32.98 -5.21 28.76
CA LEU A 432 33.35 -6.19 27.74
C LEU A 432 33.53 -5.56 26.34
N VAL A 433 33.14 -4.30 26.15
CA VAL A 433 33.20 -3.60 24.87
C VAL A 433 34.56 -2.93 24.66
N VAL A 434 35.17 -3.14 23.49
CA VAL A 434 36.45 -2.50 23.11
C VAL A 434 36.18 -1.26 22.27
N TYR A 435 36.51 -0.08 22.79
CA TYR A 435 36.33 1.22 22.13
C TYR A 435 37.62 1.72 21.44
N PRO A 436 37.53 2.57 20.39
CA PRO A 436 36.30 3.07 19.77
C PRO A 436 35.65 2.06 18.81
N VAL A 437 34.32 2.11 18.71
CA VAL A 437 33.53 1.25 17.82
C VAL A 437 32.86 2.09 16.73
N HIS A 438 33.40 2.08 15.52
CA HIS A 438 32.84 2.83 14.39
C HIS A 438 32.26 1.89 13.36
N MET A 439 30.94 1.95 13.17
CA MET A 439 30.20 1.19 12.17
C MET A 439 29.60 2.15 11.15
N LEU A 440 30.47 2.68 10.29
CA LEU A 440 30.09 3.53 9.16
C LEU A 440 30.05 2.70 7.86
N PRO A 441 29.25 3.11 6.87
CA PRO A 441 29.34 2.57 5.51
C PRO A 441 30.77 2.70 4.96
N SER A 442 31.17 1.77 4.10
CA SER A 442 32.50 1.76 3.46
C SER A 442 32.74 3.07 2.68
N ALA A 443 33.97 3.58 2.75
CA ALA A 443 34.37 4.90 2.23
C ALA A 443 34.38 5.03 0.69
N HIS A 444 33.78 4.07 -0.04
CA HIS A 444 33.74 4.06 -1.50
C HIS A 444 32.64 4.96 -2.08
N HIS A 445 31.75 5.53 -1.25
CA HIS A 445 30.82 6.59 -1.64
C HIS A 445 31.57 7.89 -1.96
N SER A 446 32.14 7.94 -3.17
CA SER A 446 32.91 9.01 -3.78
C SER A 446 34.00 9.62 -2.88
N ALA A 447 35.27 9.34 -3.20
CA ALA A 447 36.42 10.03 -2.61
C ALA A 447 36.43 11.57 -2.81
N VAL A 448 35.38 12.14 -3.41
CA VAL A 448 35.23 13.55 -3.78
C VAL A 448 34.05 14.15 -3.00
N PHE A 449 34.34 14.73 -1.83
CA PHE A 449 33.41 15.57 -1.09
C PHE A 449 33.81 17.05 -1.24
N HIS A 450 32.88 17.90 -1.67
CA HIS A 450 33.12 19.34 -1.90
C HIS A 450 32.22 20.22 -1.04
N GLY A 451 32.78 21.33 -0.55
CA GLY A 451 32.01 22.40 0.12
C GLY A 451 31.37 21.97 1.45
N ARG A 452 30.17 22.50 1.72
CA ARG A 452 29.33 22.24 2.93
C ARG A 452 29.98 22.57 4.27
N THR A 453 31.05 23.38 4.30
CA THR A 453 31.76 23.75 5.54
C THR A 453 30.83 24.40 6.56
N GLU A 454 29.93 25.29 6.12
CA GLU A 454 28.94 25.94 6.98
C GLU A 454 27.96 24.91 7.57
N SER A 455 27.40 24.03 6.73
CA SER A 455 26.49 22.96 7.17
C SER A 455 27.14 22.01 8.18
N LEU A 456 28.38 21.58 7.92
CA LEU A 456 29.14 20.72 8.84
C LEU A 456 29.46 21.43 10.16
N THR A 457 29.73 22.74 10.10
CA THR A 457 29.97 23.56 11.30
C THR A 457 28.70 23.71 12.12
N LEU A 458 27.53 23.88 11.48
CA LEU A 458 26.23 23.94 12.15
C LEU A 458 25.89 22.60 12.82
N ILE A 459 26.08 21.47 12.13
CA ILE A 459 25.92 20.13 12.73
C ILE A 459 26.82 20.03 13.97
N GLY A 460 28.10 20.40 13.86
CA GLY A 460 29.03 20.42 14.99
C GLY A 460 28.54 21.29 16.15
N THR A 461 28.16 22.52 15.88
CA THR A 461 27.72 23.49 16.90
C THR A 461 26.50 23.00 17.68
N HIS A 462 25.54 22.36 17.01
CA HIS A 462 24.32 21.86 17.67
C HIS A 462 24.51 20.52 18.38
N LEU A 463 25.51 19.74 18.00
CA LEU A 463 25.87 18.49 18.68
C LEU A 463 26.90 18.70 19.82
N ASP A 464 27.80 19.69 19.72
CA ASP A 464 28.88 19.98 20.69
C ASP A 464 28.38 20.73 21.96
N GLY A 465 27.07 20.68 22.27
CA GLY A 465 26.43 21.36 23.40
C GLY A 465 26.56 20.65 24.78
N ASN A 466 25.68 20.97 25.74
CA ASN A 466 25.68 20.34 27.06
C ASN A 466 25.55 18.80 26.95
N ARG A 467 26.55 18.07 27.48
CA ARG A 467 26.77 16.61 27.35
C ARG A 467 25.83 15.76 28.22
N ASP A 468 24.98 16.40 29.02
CA ASP A 468 24.05 15.72 29.94
C ASP A 468 22.67 15.42 29.31
N SER A 469 22.45 15.79 28.04
CA SER A 469 21.16 15.63 27.33
C SER A 469 21.33 15.12 25.90
N LEU A 470 20.35 14.37 25.39
CA LEU A 470 20.30 13.96 23.98
C LEU A 470 20.27 15.18 23.04
N ARG A 471 21.16 15.20 22.05
CA ARG A 471 21.20 16.23 21.00
C ARG A 471 20.89 15.60 19.65
N SER A 472 20.09 16.29 18.84
CA SER A 472 19.77 15.80 17.50
C SER A 472 19.82 16.91 16.46
N VAL A 473 20.21 16.54 15.25
CA VAL A 473 20.14 17.39 14.05
C VAL A 473 19.36 16.65 12.98
N LEU A 474 18.32 17.29 12.45
CA LEU A 474 17.60 16.80 11.28
C LEU A 474 18.21 17.44 10.04
N VAL A 475 18.93 16.68 9.23
CA VAL A 475 19.40 17.10 7.91
C VAL A 475 18.32 16.75 6.89
N HIS A 476 17.55 17.75 6.45
CA HIS A 476 16.46 17.56 5.50
C HIS A 476 16.68 18.35 4.21
N GLY A 477 16.00 17.96 3.13
CA GLY A 477 16.15 18.59 1.83
C GLY A 477 15.89 17.63 0.66
N LEU A 478 16.03 18.15 -0.56
CA LEU A 478 15.67 17.48 -1.81
C LEU A 478 16.38 16.12 -2.00
N GLY A 479 15.80 15.24 -2.82
CA GLY A 479 16.47 14.04 -3.31
C GLY A 479 17.79 14.39 -4.02
N GLY A 480 18.86 13.64 -3.77
CA GLY A 480 20.16 13.86 -4.42
C GLY A 480 20.95 15.11 -3.98
N VAL A 481 20.48 15.88 -2.98
CA VAL A 481 21.17 17.11 -2.48
C VAL A 481 22.42 16.83 -1.61
N GLY A 482 22.63 15.55 -1.22
CA GLY A 482 23.81 15.10 -0.48
C GLY A 482 23.65 15.03 1.04
N LYS A 483 22.43 14.74 1.55
CA LYS A 483 22.16 14.66 3.00
C LYS A 483 22.96 13.54 3.66
N THR A 484 22.83 12.32 3.14
CA THR A 484 23.57 11.12 3.52
C THR A 484 25.07 11.36 3.52
N GLN A 485 25.60 11.94 2.44
CA GLN A 485 27.04 12.25 2.33
C GLN A 485 27.48 13.33 3.32
N THR A 486 26.62 14.31 3.64
CA THR A 486 26.92 15.34 4.65
C THR A 486 26.99 14.73 6.06
N ALA A 487 26.06 13.85 6.41
CA ALA A 487 26.06 13.13 7.69
C ALA A 487 27.29 12.20 7.82
N LEU A 488 27.59 11.42 6.78
CA LEU A 488 28.76 10.55 6.71
C LEU A 488 30.07 11.34 6.82
N GLN A 489 30.17 12.47 6.11
CA GLN A 489 31.34 13.33 6.16
C GLN A 489 31.56 13.95 7.54
N TYR A 490 30.48 14.34 8.23
CA TYR A 490 30.55 14.82 9.61
C TYR A 490 31.09 13.72 10.53
N ALA A 491 30.57 12.50 10.41
CA ALA A 491 30.97 11.35 11.21
C ALA A 491 32.48 11.02 11.05
N HIS A 492 32.98 10.98 9.82
CA HIS A 492 34.40 10.75 9.57
C HIS A 492 35.30 11.86 10.13
N ARG A 493 34.94 13.14 9.92
CA ARG A 493 35.73 14.30 10.39
C ARG A 493 35.77 14.41 11.92
N ASN A 494 34.72 13.94 12.59
CA ASN A 494 34.57 14.04 14.04
C ASN A 494 34.67 12.69 14.75
N SER A 495 35.23 11.67 14.08
CA SER A 495 35.33 10.31 14.63
C SER A 495 36.03 10.25 15.99
N SER A 496 37.06 11.09 16.19
CA SER A 496 37.77 11.21 17.46
C SER A 496 36.97 11.80 18.62
N LYS A 497 35.79 12.38 18.37
CA LYS A 497 34.92 12.94 19.42
C LYS A 497 34.02 11.90 20.08
N TYR A 498 33.84 10.74 19.46
CA TYR A 498 32.88 9.72 19.88
C TYR A 498 33.59 8.42 20.18
N ASP A 499 33.22 7.77 21.28
CA ASP A 499 33.64 6.40 21.60
C ASP A 499 32.95 5.39 20.66
N ALA A 500 31.72 5.68 20.24
CA ALA A 500 30.97 4.83 19.32
C ALA A 500 30.22 5.63 18.25
N ILE A 501 30.21 5.13 17.01
CA ILE A 501 29.46 5.71 15.90
C ILE A 501 28.70 4.60 15.19
N PHE A 502 27.38 4.74 15.07
CA PHE A 502 26.53 3.76 14.41
C PHE A 502 25.74 4.38 13.27
N TRP A 503 25.76 3.68 12.13
CA TRP A 503 24.92 3.96 10.98
C TRP A 503 23.73 3.02 10.96
N ILE A 504 22.51 3.56 10.97
CA ILE A 504 21.26 2.81 11.02
C ILE A 504 20.44 3.13 9.77
N GLN A 505 20.28 2.13 8.90
CA GLN A 505 19.42 2.25 7.72
C GLN A 505 17.94 2.24 8.15
N SER A 506 17.26 3.36 7.95
CA SER A 506 15.97 3.64 8.59
C SER A 506 14.78 3.70 7.63
N GLU A 507 14.87 3.03 6.48
CA GLU A 507 13.77 2.96 5.51
C GLU A 507 12.66 1.99 5.91
N THR A 508 13.00 0.90 6.59
CA THR A 508 12.06 -0.17 6.96
C THR A 508 12.39 -0.73 8.34
N PHE A 509 11.40 -1.37 8.95
CA PHE A 509 11.59 -2.09 10.22
C PHE A 509 12.75 -3.11 10.14
N LEU A 510 12.81 -3.88 9.05
CA LEU A 510 13.85 -4.88 8.82
C LEU A 510 15.25 -4.26 8.66
N SER A 511 15.37 -3.15 7.91
CA SER A 511 16.68 -2.48 7.73
C SER A 511 17.21 -1.89 9.04
N ILE A 512 16.31 -1.41 9.90
CA ILE A 512 16.66 -0.94 11.24
C ILE A 512 17.14 -2.14 12.06
N ASN A 513 16.36 -3.21 12.17
CA ASN A 513 16.73 -4.39 12.95
C ASN A 513 18.02 -5.07 12.49
N ALA A 514 18.23 -5.19 11.17
CA ALA A 514 19.48 -5.69 10.61
C ALA A 514 20.67 -4.79 11.00
N SER A 515 20.48 -3.47 11.00
CA SER A 515 21.50 -2.52 11.47
C SER A 515 21.79 -2.72 12.97
N ILE A 516 20.76 -2.88 13.79
CA ILE A 516 20.87 -3.12 15.24
C ILE A 516 21.56 -4.45 15.53
N THR A 517 21.22 -5.52 14.83
CA THR A 517 21.88 -6.83 14.91
C THR A 517 23.36 -6.71 14.59
N LYS A 518 23.73 -5.97 13.53
CA LYS A 518 25.13 -5.69 13.19
C LYS A 518 25.84 -4.90 14.30
N ILE A 519 25.15 -3.92 14.90
CA ILE A 519 25.68 -3.12 16.01
C ILE A 519 25.91 -3.97 17.26
N ALA A 520 24.92 -4.76 17.68
CA ALA A 520 25.03 -5.66 18.84
C ALA A 520 26.20 -6.64 18.68
N ARG A 521 26.38 -7.20 17.48
CA ARG A 521 27.49 -8.11 17.14
C ARG A 521 28.84 -7.41 17.18
N GLY A 522 28.97 -6.22 16.58
CA GLY A 522 30.25 -5.52 16.58
C GLY A 522 30.61 -4.93 17.95
N LEU A 523 29.62 -4.68 18.81
CA LEU A 523 29.81 -4.41 20.24
C LEU A 523 30.11 -5.68 21.06
N ARG A 524 29.93 -6.88 20.49
CA ARG A 524 30.11 -8.19 21.13
C ARG A 524 29.22 -8.38 22.38
N LEU A 525 27.97 -7.95 22.30
CA LEU A 525 27.05 -8.04 23.43
C LEU A 525 26.66 -9.50 23.73
N PRO A 526 26.51 -9.91 25.01
CA PRO A 526 26.06 -11.26 25.37
C PRO A 526 24.72 -11.59 24.71
N GLY A 527 24.60 -12.78 24.11
CA GLY A 527 23.40 -13.21 23.38
C GLY A 527 23.33 -12.82 21.90
N SER A 528 24.21 -11.93 21.41
CA SER A 528 24.19 -11.43 20.01
C SER A 528 24.68 -12.44 18.94
N MET A 529 24.61 -13.75 19.21
CA MET A 529 25.33 -14.79 18.45
C MET A 529 24.53 -15.48 17.34
N ARG A 530 23.24 -15.19 17.14
CA ARG A 530 22.41 -15.83 16.09
C ARG A 530 21.73 -14.80 15.19
N ASP A 531 21.79 -15.03 13.87
CA ASP A 531 21.04 -14.26 12.88
C ASP A 531 19.53 -14.61 13.01
N GLY A 532 18.64 -13.61 12.95
CA GLY A 532 17.18 -13.79 13.18
C GLY A 532 16.71 -13.55 14.63
N ALA A 533 17.64 -13.30 15.56
CA ALA A 533 17.32 -12.92 16.94
C ALA A 533 17.23 -11.39 17.12
N ASP A 534 16.54 -10.70 16.21
CA ASP A 534 16.50 -9.22 16.15
C ASP A 534 16.04 -8.59 17.46
N GLU A 535 15.15 -9.29 18.17
CA GLU A 535 14.61 -8.90 19.46
C GLU A 535 15.63 -8.95 20.60
N GLN A 536 16.43 -10.03 20.63
CA GLN A 536 17.56 -10.19 21.56
C GLN A 536 18.62 -9.14 21.29
N ASN A 537 18.88 -8.86 20.01
CA ASN A 537 19.85 -7.86 19.61
C ASN A 537 19.39 -6.44 19.95
N LEU A 538 18.10 -6.12 19.78
CA LEU A 538 17.53 -4.84 20.17
C LEU A 538 17.56 -4.64 21.69
N ALA A 539 17.14 -5.64 22.47
CA ALA A 539 17.19 -5.58 23.93
C ALA A 539 18.64 -5.46 24.46
N ALA A 540 19.60 -6.19 23.86
CA ALA A 540 21.01 -6.07 24.19
C ALA A 540 21.55 -4.68 23.86
N PHE A 541 21.21 -4.13 22.68
CA PHE A 541 21.59 -2.78 22.27
C PHE A 541 21.02 -1.70 23.20
N GLN A 542 19.74 -1.80 23.57
CA GLN A 542 19.11 -0.90 24.56
C GLN A 542 19.79 -1.00 25.93
N SER A 543 20.23 -2.20 26.33
CA SER A 543 20.99 -2.40 27.58
C SER A 543 22.36 -1.73 27.52
N TRP A 544 23.07 -1.89 26.39
CA TRP A 544 24.33 -1.20 26.15
C TRP A 544 24.18 0.33 26.21
N GLN A 545 23.11 0.91 25.64
CA GLN A 545 22.88 2.37 25.69
C GLN A 545 22.82 2.92 27.12
N GLN A 546 22.27 2.15 28.05
CA GLN A 546 22.17 2.55 29.45
C GLN A 546 23.48 2.38 30.20
N ALA A 547 24.23 1.31 29.92
CA ALA A 547 25.57 1.14 30.46
C ALA A 547 26.54 2.22 29.96
N ALA A 548 26.46 2.56 28.66
CA ALA A 548 27.20 3.66 28.04
C ALA A 548 26.93 5.00 28.75
N LYS A 549 25.68 5.28 29.13
CA LYS A 549 25.32 6.46 29.93
C LYS A 549 25.98 6.47 31.30
N ARG A 550 25.93 5.35 32.03
CA ARG A 550 26.55 5.22 33.36
C ARG A 550 28.06 5.47 33.33
N ASN A 551 28.71 5.01 32.26
CA ASN A 551 30.14 5.14 32.07
C ASN A 551 30.57 6.42 31.32
N GLY A 552 29.63 7.33 31.05
CA GLY A 552 29.91 8.63 30.44
C GLY A 552 30.39 8.57 28.98
N ARG A 553 30.09 7.47 28.27
CA ARG A 553 30.50 7.27 26.86
C ARG A 553 29.81 8.25 25.93
N GLN A 554 30.56 8.78 24.96
CA GLN A 554 30.03 9.65 23.92
C GLN A 554 29.75 8.82 22.66
N TRP A 555 28.53 8.87 22.16
CA TRP A 555 28.15 8.14 20.95
C TRP A 555 27.41 9.03 19.95
N LEU A 556 27.51 8.64 18.67
CA LEU A 556 26.77 9.24 17.55
C LEU A 556 25.95 8.16 16.84
N MET A 557 24.64 8.36 16.74
CA MET A 557 23.76 7.54 15.92
C MET A 557 23.28 8.33 14.70
N ILE A 558 23.39 7.71 13.52
CA ILE A 558 22.95 8.31 12.26
C ILE A 558 21.82 7.45 11.73
N PHE A 559 20.59 7.97 11.79
CA PHE A 559 19.41 7.37 11.17
C PHE A 559 19.30 7.92 9.76
N ASP A 560 19.72 7.14 8.76
CA ASP A 560 19.70 7.54 7.36
C ASP A 560 18.35 7.14 6.71
N ASN A 561 17.82 8.02 5.86
CA ASN A 561 16.60 7.82 5.07
C ASN A 561 15.32 7.59 5.89
N VAL A 562 15.15 8.32 7.00
CA VAL A 562 13.90 8.27 7.79
C VAL A 562 12.75 8.87 6.98
N GLU A 563 11.73 8.08 6.69
CA GLU A 563 10.51 8.55 6.01
C GLU A 563 9.42 9.01 6.98
N LYS A 564 9.25 8.30 8.10
CA LYS A 564 8.33 8.67 9.18
C LYS A 564 9.05 8.56 10.51
N LEU A 565 8.84 9.55 11.36
CA LEU A 565 9.45 9.56 12.70
C LEU A 565 8.99 8.39 13.57
N GLU A 566 7.77 7.92 13.35
CA GLU A 566 7.15 6.78 14.03
C GLU A 566 7.88 5.45 13.75
N ASP A 567 8.67 5.36 12.68
CA ASP A 567 9.42 4.13 12.35
C ASP A 567 10.63 3.94 13.27
N ILE A 568 11.18 5.04 13.81
CA ILE A 568 12.33 5.01 14.73
C ILE A 568 11.93 5.23 16.20
N LEU A 569 10.78 5.88 16.47
CA LEU A 569 10.27 6.14 17.81
C LEU A 569 9.15 5.19 18.23
N PRO A 570 9.10 4.78 19.51
CA PRO A 570 10.06 5.09 20.59
C PRO A 570 11.22 4.08 20.70
N ASN A 571 11.23 3.02 19.87
CA ASN A 571 11.97 1.80 20.18
C ASN A 571 13.49 1.89 19.92
N TYR A 572 13.94 2.74 19.01
CA TYR A 572 15.33 2.76 18.54
C TYR A 572 16.11 4.01 18.97
N VAL A 573 15.42 5.09 19.32
CA VAL A 573 16.04 6.35 19.74
C VAL A 573 16.34 6.31 21.24
N PRO A 574 17.62 6.44 21.66
CA PRO A 574 17.96 6.42 23.08
C PRO A 574 17.44 7.66 23.80
N THR A 575 17.06 7.50 25.06
CA THR A 575 16.70 8.62 25.95
C THR A 575 17.90 9.12 26.77
N THR A 576 19.08 8.61 26.44
CA THR A 576 20.35 8.89 27.11
C THR A 576 21.10 10.04 26.44
N ASN A 577 22.16 10.48 27.10
CA ASN A 577 23.07 11.50 26.61
C ASN A 577 23.88 10.96 25.43
N GLY A 578 23.86 11.68 24.32
CA GLY A 578 24.52 11.32 23.06
C GLY A 578 24.07 12.22 21.90
N SER A 579 24.58 11.93 20.71
CA SER A 579 24.32 12.72 19.50
C SER A 579 23.57 11.90 18.46
N ILE A 580 22.59 12.54 17.81
CA ILE A 580 21.80 11.95 16.73
C ILE A 580 21.86 12.83 15.48
N ILE A 581 22.05 12.21 14.32
CA ILE A 581 21.77 12.84 13.03
C ILE A 581 20.67 12.03 12.36
N ILE A 582 19.60 12.72 11.95
CA ILE A 582 18.53 12.14 11.13
C ILE A 582 18.68 12.72 9.73
N THR A 583 18.71 11.88 8.70
CA THR A 583 18.56 12.35 7.32
C THR A 583 17.15 12.02 6.82
N SER A 584 16.48 13.00 6.21
CA SER A 584 15.13 12.79 5.68
C SER A 584 14.85 13.69 4.48
N ARG A 585 13.87 13.32 3.66
CA ARG A 585 13.27 14.25 2.68
C ARG A 585 12.34 15.24 3.36
N TYR A 586 11.72 14.85 4.48
CA TYR A 586 10.65 15.58 5.12
C TYR A 586 11.16 16.40 6.31
N PRO A 587 10.76 17.68 6.43
CA PRO A 587 11.15 18.53 7.56
C PRO A 587 10.51 18.08 8.89
N ASP A 588 9.45 17.27 8.83
CA ASP A 588 8.67 16.85 10.01
C ASP A 588 9.22 15.56 10.66
N CYS A 589 10.30 14.97 10.12
CA CYS A 589 10.94 13.75 10.65
C CYS A 589 11.98 13.99 11.75
N GLY A 590 11.95 15.14 12.41
CA GLY A 590 12.86 15.47 13.50
C GLY A 590 12.29 15.12 14.87
N LEU A 591 13.14 14.64 15.79
CA LEU A 591 12.82 14.64 17.22
C LEU A 591 12.48 16.06 17.69
N GLN A 592 11.69 16.21 18.76
CA GLN A 592 11.35 17.52 19.34
C GLN A 592 12.59 18.39 19.66
N THR A 593 13.71 17.78 20.03
CA THR A 593 14.98 18.44 20.34
C THR A 593 15.86 18.71 19.11
N SER A 594 15.41 18.33 17.91
CA SER A 594 16.23 18.40 16.71
C SER A 594 16.39 19.81 16.21
N PHE A 595 17.62 20.18 15.89
CA PHE A 595 17.88 21.35 15.06
C PHE A 595 17.60 21.01 13.59
N PRO A 596 16.63 21.67 12.92
CA PRO A 596 16.38 21.43 11.51
C PRO A 596 17.42 22.14 10.64
N LEU A 597 18.15 21.37 9.85
CA LEU A 597 19.12 21.83 8.87
C LEU A 597 18.62 21.53 7.45
N ALA A 598 18.05 22.55 6.81
CA ALA A 598 17.66 22.50 5.41
C ALA A 598 18.89 22.56 4.48
N LEU A 599 19.24 21.43 3.87
CA LEU A 599 20.36 21.33 2.94
C LEU A 599 19.92 21.80 1.54
N LYS A 600 20.51 22.90 1.07
CA LYS A 600 20.19 23.52 -0.24
C LYS A 600 21.06 22.96 -1.37
N PRO A 601 20.65 22.99 -2.64
CA PRO A 601 21.55 22.71 -3.76
C PRO A 601 22.78 23.63 -3.78
N PHE A 602 23.84 23.22 -4.50
CA PHE A 602 25.05 24.05 -4.64
C PHE A 602 24.77 25.29 -5.47
N LYS A 603 25.48 26.39 -5.17
CA LYS A 603 25.53 27.53 -6.08
C LYS A 603 26.23 27.13 -7.38
N VAL A 604 25.98 27.86 -8.45
CA VAL A 604 26.55 27.59 -9.79
C VAL A 604 28.07 27.43 -9.75
N GLU A 605 28.77 28.29 -8.99
CA GLU A 605 30.22 28.24 -8.84
C GLU A 605 30.69 26.99 -8.08
N GLU A 606 30.02 26.64 -6.99
CA GLU A 606 30.35 25.46 -6.17
C GLU A 606 30.08 24.17 -6.95
N GLY A 607 28.97 24.12 -7.69
CA GLY A 607 28.62 22.99 -8.55
C GLY A 607 29.58 22.81 -9.73
N ALA A 608 30.02 23.91 -10.36
CA ALA A 608 31.06 23.86 -11.38
C ALA A 608 32.41 23.36 -10.82
N GLN A 609 32.77 23.74 -9.60
CA GLN A 609 33.98 23.25 -8.93
C GLN A 609 33.87 21.76 -8.61
N LEU A 610 32.74 21.30 -8.08
CA LEU A 610 32.48 19.88 -7.84
C LEU A 610 32.56 19.07 -9.15
N LEU A 611 31.98 19.57 -10.24
CA LEU A 611 32.02 18.93 -11.56
C LEU A 611 33.46 18.77 -12.08
N LYS A 612 34.32 19.78 -11.87
CA LYS A 612 35.75 19.68 -12.19
C LYS A 612 36.46 18.58 -11.41
N GLN A 613 36.13 18.45 -10.13
CA GLN A 613 36.71 17.41 -9.28
C GLN A 613 36.32 16.00 -9.77
N TYR A 614 35.04 15.79 -10.11
CA TYR A 614 34.58 14.51 -10.67
C TYR A 614 35.22 14.16 -12.01
N LEU A 615 35.44 15.15 -12.87
CA LEU A 615 36.07 14.97 -14.19
C LEU A 615 37.59 14.83 -14.12
N LYS A 616 38.19 14.96 -12.93
CA LYS A 616 39.65 14.93 -12.70
C LYS A 616 40.41 15.84 -13.68
N TYR A 617 39.84 17.00 -14.05
CA TYR A 617 40.46 17.91 -15.02
C TYR A 617 41.88 18.29 -14.56
N PRO A 618 42.94 17.93 -15.32
CA PRO A 618 44.25 18.47 -15.06
C PRO A 618 44.19 19.98 -15.31
N SER A 619 44.72 20.77 -14.40
CA SER A 619 44.85 22.23 -14.54
C SER A 619 45.63 22.69 -15.78
N THR A 620 46.18 21.77 -16.58
CA THR A 620 47.09 21.99 -17.71
C THR A 620 46.59 21.49 -19.07
N GLN A 621 45.40 20.87 -19.19
CA GLN A 621 44.90 20.27 -20.44
C GLN A 621 43.60 20.88 -21.02
N LEU A 622 43.26 22.11 -20.64
CA LEU A 622 42.14 22.82 -21.27
C LEU A 622 42.58 23.35 -22.63
N VAL A 623 42.13 22.71 -23.71
CA VAL A 623 42.37 23.12 -25.11
C VAL A 623 41.75 24.49 -25.38
N ASP A 624 40.74 24.90 -24.60
CA ASP A 624 40.10 26.22 -24.61
C ASP A 624 39.52 26.58 -23.22
N VAL A 625 40.39 27.09 -22.33
CA VAL A 625 40.09 27.38 -20.90
C VAL A 625 38.83 28.23 -20.72
N GLY A 626 38.57 29.19 -21.62
CA GLY A 626 37.48 30.15 -21.47
C GLY A 626 36.10 29.63 -21.87
N ASN A 627 36.02 28.66 -22.79
CA ASN A 627 34.76 28.06 -23.22
C ASN A 627 34.34 26.89 -22.34
N ASP A 628 35.29 26.05 -21.89
CA ASP A 628 34.99 24.94 -20.99
C ASP A 628 34.56 25.42 -19.59
N GLU A 629 35.14 26.50 -19.06
CA GLU A 629 34.72 27.09 -17.79
C GLU A 629 33.25 27.56 -17.81
N ARG A 630 32.86 28.22 -18.91
CA ARG A 630 31.47 28.67 -19.11
C ARG A 630 30.52 27.49 -19.27
N ALA A 631 30.94 26.44 -19.97
CA ALA A 631 30.14 25.23 -20.12
C ALA A 631 29.91 24.52 -18.78
N LEU A 632 30.92 24.40 -17.92
CA LEU A 632 30.80 23.80 -16.59
C LEU A 632 29.80 24.55 -15.70
N LYS A 633 29.84 25.89 -15.71
CA LYS A 633 28.86 26.71 -14.98
C LYS A 633 27.45 26.53 -15.52
N SER A 634 27.28 26.55 -16.84
CA SER A 634 25.96 26.38 -17.45
C SER A 634 25.38 24.97 -17.22
N LEU A 635 26.22 23.93 -17.24
CA LEU A 635 25.82 22.58 -16.88
C LEU A 635 25.39 22.50 -15.41
N SER A 636 26.10 23.17 -14.50
CA SER A 636 25.70 23.25 -13.09
C SER A 636 24.37 23.96 -12.88
N GLU A 637 24.14 25.06 -13.59
CA GLU A 637 22.87 25.80 -13.55
C GLU A 637 21.71 24.93 -14.07
N ARG A 638 21.93 24.16 -15.14
CA ARG A 638 20.92 23.31 -15.77
C ARG A 638 20.49 22.10 -14.96
N VAL A 639 21.25 21.70 -13.94
CA VAL A 639 20.86 20.68 -12.97
C VAL A 639 20.54 21.27 -11.59
N ASP A 640 20.26 22.58 -11.55
CA ASP A 640 19.95 23.36 -10.35
C ASP A 640 21.00 23.19 -9.22
N GLY A 641 22.27 22.90 -9.57
CA GLY A 641 23.35 22.68 -8.61
C GLY A 641 23.22 21.40 -7.77
N LEU A 642 22.40 20.43 -8.20
CA LEU A 642 22.24 19.15 -7.51
C LEU A 642 23.51 18.29 -7.64
N PRO A 643 24.15 17.86 -6.52
CA PRO A 643 25.34 17.01 -6.54
C PRO A 643 25.16 15.73 -7.35
N LEU A 644 23.99 15.09 -7.25
CA LEU A 644 23.65 13.89 -8.02
C LEU A 644 23.66 14.16 -9.52
N GLY A 645 23.07 15.28 -9.96
CA GLY A 645 23.06 15.66 -11.38
C GLY A 645 24.44 15.99 -11.93
N LEU A 646 25.25 16.68 -11.13
CA LEU A 646 26.65 16.96 -11.47
C LEU A 646 27.46 15.67 -11.59
N ARG A 647 27.25 14.71 -10.69
CA ARG A 647 27.89 13.39 -10.75
C ARG A 647 27.45 12.62 -12.00
N ALA A 648 26.16 12.62 -12.34
CA ALA A 648 25.63 11.97 -13.54
C ALA A 648 26.21 12.59 -14.83
N ILE A 649 26.32 13.92 -14.91
CA ILE A 649 26.99 14.61 -16.03
C ILE A 649 28.45 14.14 -16.13
N ALA A 650 29.18 14.12 -15.01
CA ALA A 650 30.57 13.69 -15.00
C ALA A 650 30.74 12.25 -15.48
N GLY A 651 29.90 11.33 -15.00
CA GLY A 651 29.90 9.93 -15.42
C GLY A 651 29.66 9.79 -16.92
N LEU A 652 28.64 10.45 -17.45
CA LEU A 652 28.32 10.41 -18.88
C LEU A 652 29.44 11.02 -19.76
N MET A 653 30.12 12.05 -19.27
CA MET A 653 31.29 12.61 -19.94
C MET A 653 32.49 11.66 -19.90
N ASN A 654 32.79 11.05 -18.75
CA ASN A 654 33.89 10.10 -18.57
C ASN A 654 33.72 8.84 -19.43
N ALA A 655 32.48 8.37 -19.61
CA ALA A 655 32.17 7.23 -20.47
C ALA A 655 32.40 7.52 -21.97
N ARG A 656 32.55 8.79 -22.37
CA ARG A 656 32.79 9.19 -23.77
C ARG A 656 34.25 9.61 -23.95
N LYS A 657 34.99 8.90 -24.80
CA LYS A 657 36.40 9.21 -25.10
C LYS A 657 36.56 10.66 -25.58
N SER A 658 37.50 11.39 -24.99
CA SER A 658 37.91 12.74 -25.39
C SER A 658 36.78 13.79 -25.38
N MET A 659 35.86 13.69 -24.42
CA MET A 659 34.75 14.63 -24.22
C MET A 659 35.16 15.85 -23.37
N THR A 660 35.01 17.06 -23.93
CA THR A 660 35.18 18.33 -23.18
C THR A 660 33.83 18.87 -22.71
N ALA A 661 33.82 19.75 -21.70
CA ALA A 661 32.58 20.35 -21.18
C ALA A 661 31.80 21.11 -22.27
N SER A 662 32.49 21.87 -23.12
CA SER A 662 31.87 22.58 -24.24
C SER A 662 31.24 21.64 -25.28
N LYS A 663 31.90 20.53 -25.62
CA LYS A 663 31.33 19.52 -26.54
C LYS A 663 30.11 18.83 -25.94
N PHE A 664 30.18 18.47 -24.66
CA PHE A 664 29.07 17.84 -23.94
C PHE A 664 27.86 18.77 -23.86
N MET A 665 28.07 20.05 -23.59
CA MET A 665 27.00 21.06 -23.58
C MET A 665 26.24 21.09 -24.92
N GLY A 666 26.95 21.00 -26.05
CA GLY A 666 26.34 20.90 -27.37
C GLY A 666 25.51 19.62 -27.58
N LEU A 667 25.89 18.50 -26.96
CA LEU A 667 25.10 17.26 -26.97
C LEU A 667 23.86 17.40 -26.08
N TYR A 668 24.01 17.93 -24.87
CA TYR A 668 22.92 18.20 -23.95
C TYR A 668 21.85 19.11 -24.61
N ASP A 669 22.26 20.17 -25.30
CA ASP A 669 21.37 21.07 -26.04
C ASP A 669 20.61 20.38 -27.18
N LYS A 670 21.26 19.47 -27.90
CA LYS A 670 20.64 18.69 -28.98
C LYS A 670 19.66 17.66 -28.43
N GLY A 671 20.01 16.95 -27.36
CA GLY A 671 19.14 15.99 -26.68
C GLY A 671 17.89 16.65 -26.08
N SER A 672 18.05 17.84 -25.50
CA SER A 672 16.96 18.65 -24.94
C SER A 672 15.85 18.98 -25.94
N ARG A 673 16.14 19.01 -27.26
CA ARG A 673 15.13 19.25 -28.30
C ARG A 673 14.31 18.02 -28.67
N LYS A 674 14.80 16.80 -28.40
CA LYS A 674 14.11 15.53 -28.69
C LYS A 674 13.13 15.13 -27.58
N LEU A 675 13.40 15.49 -26.33
CA LEU A 675 12.65 15.03 -25.14
C LEU A 675 11.40 15.86 -24.79
N LEU A 676 11.18 17.02 -25.44
CA LEU A 676 10.07 17.97 -25.22
C LEU A 676 8.62 17.43 -25.37
N LYS A 677 8.42 16.12 -25.50
CA LYS A 677 7.12 15.45 -25.46
C LYS A 677 6.94 14.75 -24.11
N SER A 678 6.49 15.52 -23.13
CA SER A 678 5.74 15.10 -21.93
C SER A 678 6.24 13.87 -21.15
N SER A 679 6.85 14.07 -19.99
CA SER A 679 6.77 13.09 -18.89
C SER A 679 5.80 13.61 -17.82
N ALA A 680 4.86 12.75 -17.41
CA ALA A 680 3.83 13.03 -16.42
C ALA A 680 4.25 12.51 -15.04
N ARG A 681 5.47 12.86 -14.59
CA ARG A 681 5.87 12.62 -13.20
C ARG A 681 5.24 13.66 -12.29
N VAL A 682 4.44 13.20 -11.33
CA VAL A 682 3.94 14.04 -10.24
C VAL A 682 5.06 14.16 -9.19
N VAL A 683 5.75 15.29 -9.25
CA VAL A 683 6.49 16.03 -8.21
C VAL A 683 7.25 15.21 -7.14
N ASP A 684 8.58 15.16 -7.28
CA ASP A 684 9.55 15.07 -6.15
C ASP A 684 10.28 16.42 -5.94
N TYR A 685 9.77 17.48 -6.59
CA TYR A 685 10.42 18.79 -6.72
C TYR A 685 9.63 19.89 -6.00
N ASP A 686 10.14 20.26 -4.82
CA ASP A 686 9.99 21.54 -4.12
C ASP A 686 8.69 21.84 -3.32
N PRO A 687 8.76 21.92 -1.97
CA PRO A 687 7.73 22.50 -1.12
C PRO A 687 7.64 24.04 -1.20
N ASP A 688 8.67 24.74 -1.70
CA ASP A 688 8.79 26.20 -1.67
C ASP A 688 8.74 26.82 -3.07
N THR A 689 7.52 27.07 -3.58
CA THR A 689 7.21 28.08 -4.62
C THR A 689 7.89 27.96 -6.01
N SER A 690 7.04 27.91 -7.05
CA SER A 690 7.35 28.43 -8.42
C SER A 690 7.87 27.49 -9.52
N ARG A 691 7.59 26.18 -9.52
CA ARG A 691 7.62 25.39 -10.78
C ARG A 691 6.32 24.60 -10.96
N VAL A 692 5.56 25.03 -11.97
CA VAL A 692 4.22 24.56 -12.35
C VAL A 692 4.26 23.12 -12.88
N ILE A 693 3.24 22.35 -12.52
CA ILE A 693 2.85 21.03 -13.06
C ILE A 693 3.01 21.01 -14.60
N GLY A 694 3.79 20.06 -15.14
CA GLY A 694 3.86 19.78 -16.58
C GLY A 694 5.21 20.02 -17.29
N LYS A 695 6.36 20.04 -16.60
CA LYS A 695 7.69 20.07 -17.25
C LYS A 695 8.65 19.06 -16.62
N GLU A 696 9.41 18.36 -17.48
CA GLU A 696 10.41 17.31 -17.19
C GLU A 696 11.23 17.52 -15.90
N HIS A 697 11.48 16.45 -15.15
CA HIS A 697 12.42 16.48 -14.04
C HIS A 697 13.85 16.77 -14.54
N VAL A 698 14.59 17.61 -13.83
CA VAL A 698 15.82 18.24 -14.34
C VAL A 698 16.93 17.24 -14.69
N LEU A 699 16.91 16.07 -14.03
CA LEU A 699 17.90 15.00 -14.18
C LEU A 699 17.53 13.97 -15.26
N ASP A 700 16.25 13.86 -15.63
CA ASP A 700 15.76 12.80 -16.54
C ASP A 700 16.46 12.88 -17.89
N ARG A 701 16.75 14.10 -18.37
CA ARG A 701 17.52 14.31 -19.60
C ARG A 701 18.89 13.64 -19.59
N ILE A 702 19.61 13.71 -18.47
CA ILE A 702 20.98 13.15 -18.36
C ILE A 702 20.91 11.63 -18.30
N TRP A 703 19.94 11.10 -17.55
CA TRP A 703 19.74 9.66 -17.45
C TRP A 703 19.25 9.06 -18.76
N HIS A 704 18.31 9.68 -19.46
CA HIS A 704 17.90 9.25 -20.81
C HIS A 704 19.09 9.23 -21.77
N MET A 705 19.94 10.28 -21.77
CA MET A 705 21.18 10.28 -22.57
C MET A 705 22.17 9.18 -22.17
N SER A 706 22.14 8.72 -20.92
CA SER A 706 22.96 7.61 -20.42
C SER A 706 22.38 6.28 -20.86
N PHE A 707 21.05 6.11 -20.79
CA PHE A 707 20.34 4.91 -21.24
C PHE A 707 20.46 4.74 -22.77
N ASP A 708 20.29 5.82 -23.54
CA ASP A 708 20.51 5.83 -24.99
C ASP A 708 21.97 5.48 -25.34
N LEU A 709 22.96 5.90 -24.54
CA LEU A 709 24.36 5.56 -24.79
C LEU A 709 24.64 4.07 -24.59
N LEU A 710 23.93 3.41 -23.68
CA LEU A 710 23.98 1.96 -23.50
C LEU A 710 23.30 1.21 -24.67
N GLU A 711 22.42 1.86 -25.42
CA GLU A 711 21.77 1.32 -26.63
C GLU A 711 22.69 1.33 -27.84
N ASP A 712 23.49 2.38 -28.02
CA ASP A 712 24.38 2.53 -29.19
C ASP A 712 25.60 1.56 -29.18
N GLN A 713 25.80 0.77 -28.12
CA GLN A 713 26.92 -0.16 -27.95
C GLN A 713 26.60 -1.63 -28.28
N VAL A 714 25.47 -1.90 -28.93
CA VAL A 714 24.94 -3.26 -29.19
C VAL A 714 25.63 -3.94 -30.39
N GLU A 715 26.13 -5.17 -30.20
CA GLU A 715 26.32 -6.18 -31.26
C GLU A 715 25.01 -6.98 -31.48
N LEU A 716 24.78 -7.43 -32.70
CA LEU A 716 23.47 -7.62 -33.33
C LEU A 716 22.49 -8.68 -32.77
N ASP A 717 22.75 -9.43 -31.69
CA ASP A 717 21.86 -10.55 -31.30
C ASP A 717 21.63 -10.80 -29.78
N ASP A 718 22.11 -9.97 -28.85
CA ASP A 718 21.83 -10.14 -27.39
C ASP A 718 21.51 -8.80 -26.68
N THR A 719 20.66 -8.83 -25.65
CA THR A 719 20.46 -7.64 -24.77
C THR A 719 21.81 -7.29 -24.10
N PRO A 720 22.31 -6.04 -24.20
CA PRO A 720 23.58 -5.70 -23.57
C PRO A 720 23.56 -5.95 -22.06
N LYS A 721 24.55 -6.70 -21.57
CA LYS A 721 24.72 -7.02 -20.14
C LYS A 721 24.63 -5.81 -19.21
N PRO A 722 25.20 -4.63 -19.52
CA PRO A 722 25.00 -3.43 -18.69
C PRO A 722 23.53 -2.97 -18.58
N ARG A 723 22.72 -3.12 -19.64
CA ARG A 723 21.31 -2.71 -19.62
C ARG A 723 20.46 -3.65 -18.79
N LEU A 724 20.70 -4.96 -18.93
CA LEU A 724 20.05 -5.97 -18.11
C LEU A 724 20.38 -5.73 -16.62
N LEU A 725 21.66 -5.53 -16.30
CA LEU A 725 22.09 -5.23 -14.93
C LEU A 725 21.42 -3.95 -14.38
N LEU A 726 21.34 -2.89 -15.17
CA LEU A 726 20.69 -1.64 -14.75
C LEU A 726 19.18 -1.84 -14.52
N GLY A 727 18.50 -2.58 -15.40
CA GLY A 727 17.08 -2.89 -15.23
C GLY A 727 16.82 -3.74 -13.98
N MET A 728 17.68 -4.72 -13.71
CA MET A 728 17.62 -5.49 -12.47
C MET A 728 17.84 -4.60 -11.24
N CYS A 729 18.86 -3.73 -11.28
CA CYS A 729 19.11 -2.77 -10.21
C CYS A 729 17.91 -1.82 -10.00
N ALA A 730 17.19 -1.44 -11.07
CA ALA A 730 15.99 -0.61 -10.96
C ALA A 730 14.81 -1.29 -10.27
N LEU A 731 14.78 -2.64 -10.27
CA LEU A 731 13.70 -3.46 -9.73
C LEU A 731 14.00 -4.05 -8.35
N LEU A 732 15.27 -4.06 -7.91
CA LEU A 732 15.70 -4.53 -6.60
C LEU A 732 15.86 -3.37 -5.61
N CYS A 733 15.92 -3.69 -4.31
CA CYS A 733 16.18 -2.67 -3.27
C CYS A 733 17.45 -1.85 -3.64
N PRO A 734 17.39 -0.50 -3.60
CA PRO A 734 18.45 0.37 -4.09
C PRO A 734 19.79 0.18 -3.40
N ASP A 735 19.77 -0.30 -2.15
CA ASP A 735 20.94 -0.42 -1.31
C ASP A 735 21.34 -1.89 -1.13
N GLY A 736 22.62 -2.18 -1.37
CA GLY A 736 23.24 -3.42 -0.93
C GLY A 736 22.84 -4.67 -1.71
N ILE A 737 22.56 -4.56 -3.01
CA ILE A 737 22.30 -5.69 -3.93
C ILE A 737 23.55 -6.60 -3.95
N PRO A 738 23.49 -7.85 -3.48
CA PRO A 738 24.67 -8.71 -3.40
C PRO A 738 25.16 -9.12 -4.79
N LEU A 739 26.46 -8.96 -5.09
CA LEU A 739 27.06 -9.47 -6.32
C LEU A 739 26.97 -11.01 -6.41
N SER A 740 26.93 -11.69 -5.26
CA SER A 740 26.68 -13.13 -5.17
C SER A 740 25.29 -13.55 -5.67
N LEU A 741 24.29 -12.67 -5.59
CA LEU A 741 22.97 -12.92 -6.18
C LEU A 741 23.04 -12.91 -7.72
N LEU A 742 23.98 -12.17 -8.29
CA LEU A 742 24.16 -11.99 -9.74
C LEU A 742 25.13 -12.99 -10.38
N GLY A 743 25.81 -13.82 -9.57
CA GLY A 743 26.68 -14.90 -10.06
C GLY A 743 28.16 -14.78 -9.74
N GLN A 744 28.62 -13.77 -8.99
CA GLN A 744 29.99 -13.72 -8.46
C GLN A 744 30.12 -14.63 -7.23
N THR A 745 30.91 -15.70 -7.30
CA THR A 745 31.07 -16.66 -6.20
C THR A 745 32.50 -16.65 -5.69
N SER A 746 32.82 -15.72 -4.79
CA SER A 746 34.06 -15.79 -4.00
C SER A 746 33.94 -16.70 -2.76
N ASP A 747 32.71 -17.05 -2.36
CA ASP A 747 32.44 -17.82 -1.14
C ASP A 747 31.41 -18.94 -1.42
N HIS A 748 31.84 -20.20 -1.40
CA HIS A 748 31.01 -21.39 -1.63
C HIS A 748 29.94 -21.62 -0.55
N SER A 749 29.78 -20.71 0.42
CA SER A 749 28.96 -20.92 1.62
C SER A 749 27.67 -20.09 1.71
N ALA A 750 27.38 -19.16 0.79
CA ALA A 750 26.36 -18.12 1.07
C ALA A 750 25.06 -18.12 0.24
N LEU A 751 25.02 -18.61 -1.00
CA LEU A 751 23.80 -18.71 -1.80
C LEU A 751 23.98 -19.86 -2.80
N SER A 752 23.31 -21.00 -2.60
CA SER A 752 23.30 -22.07 -3.60
C SER A 752 22.37 -21.67 -4.75
N ASN A 753 22.88 -20.93 -5.73
CA ASN A 753 22.08 -20.60 -6.91
C ASN A 753 21.92 -21.84 -7.79
N GLU A 754 20.71 -22.42 -7.81
CA GLU A 754 20.32 -23.41 -8.82
C GLU A 754 20.09 -22.75 -10.20
N ALA A 755 19.93 -21.43 -10.24
CA ALA A 755 19.75 -20.65 -11.47
C ALA A 755 21.10 -20.27 -12.11
N PRO A 756 21.27 -20.43 -13.43
CA PRO A 756 22.44 -19.90 -14.16
C PRO A 756 22.54 -18.38 -14.01
N SER A 757 23.76 -17.85 -13.88
CA SER A 757 23.97 -16.39 -13.91
C SER A 757 23.50 -15.83 -15.25
N PRO A 758 22.72 -14.73 -15.28
CA PRO A 758 22.32 -14.09 -16.53
C PRO A 758 23.49 -13.44 -17.29
N PHE A 759 24.67 -13.35 -16.66
CA PHE A 759 25.85 -12.75 -17.26
C PHE A 759 26.79 -13.76 -17.93
N GLY A 760 26.54 -15.07 -17.78
CA GLY A 760 27.39 -16.13 -18.35
C GLY A 760 28.61 -16.42 -17.47
N ASP A 761 29.56 -15.50 -17.39
CA ASP A 761 30.73 -15.59 -16.51
C ASP A 761 30.94 -14.32 -15.64
N GLU A 762 31.90 -14.38 -14.70
CA GLU A 762 32.21 -13.24 -13.83
C GLU A 762 32.79 -12.04 -14.59
N VAL A 763 33.48 -12.27 -15.72
CA VAL A 763 34.10 -11.19 -16.52
C VAL A 763 33.04 -10.30 -17.13
N ASP A 764 31.94 -10.90 -17.56
CA ASP A 764 30.80 -10.22 -18.13
C ASP A 764 30.01 -9.39 -17.12
N LEU A 765 29.84 -9.89 -15.89
CA LEU A 765 29.26 -9.13 -14.77
C LEU A 765 30.18 -7.98 -14.36
N ASP A 766 31.50 -8.20 -14.30
CA ASP A 766 32.49 -7.17 -14.00
C ASP A 766 32.46 -6.07 -15.07
N SER A 767 32.44 -6.45 -16.34
CA SER A 767 32.36 -5.52 -17.47
C SER A 767 31.09 -4.66 -17.40
N ALA A 768 29.93 -5.27 -17.12
CA ALA A 768 28.67 -4.57 -16.93
C ALA A 768 28.71 -3.59 -15.75
N THR A 769 29.25 -4.04 -14.62
CA THR A 769 29.40 -3.25 -13.40
C THR A 769 30.33 -2.06 -13.61
N VAL A 770 31.48 -2.27 -14.27
CA VAL A 770 32.43 -1.21 -14.62
C VAL A 770 31.78 -0.19 -15.55
N ALA A 771 31.04 -0.61 -16.56
CA ALA A 771 30.36 0.30 -17.49
C ALA A 771 29.34 1.21 -16.76
N LEU A 772 28.49 0.63 -15.91
CA LEU A 772 27.49 1.39 -15.16
C LEU A 772 28.11 2.31 -14.09
N THR A 773 29.20 1.86 -13.45
CA THR A 773 29.96 2.66 -12.47
C THR A 773 30.65 3.84 -13.14
N GLN A 774 31.26 3.65 -14.31
CA GLN A 774 31.87 4.72 -15.10
C GLN A 774 30.86 5.79 -15.50
N MET A 775 29.62 5.40 -15.81
CA MET A 775 28.50 6.31 -16.10
C MET A 775 27.87 6.94 -14.85
N ALA A 776 28.32 6.56 -13.65
CA ALA A 776 27.75 6.97 -12.37
C ALA A 776 26.24 6.68 -12.22
N LEU A 777 25.78 5.57 -12.83
CA LEU A 777 24.42 5.06 -12.67
C LEU A 777 24.28 4.16 -11.43
N ILE A 778 25.37 3.47 -11.08
CA ILE A 778 25.50 2.68 -9.85
C ILE A 778 26.80 3.02 -9.12
N ASP A 779 26.84 2.69 -7.84
CA ASP A 779 28.04 2.49 -7.04
C ASP A 779 28.23 0.98 -6.85
N CYS A 780 29.46 0.49 -6.91
CA CYS A 780 29.77 -0.91 -6.66
C CYS A 780 31.03 -1.02 -5.79
N ASP A 781 30.96 -1.85 -4.75
CA ASP A 781 32.11 -2.30 -3.97
C ASP A 781 32.46 -3.76 -4.31
N ASP A 782 33.36 -4.39 -3.55
CA ASP A 782 33.82 -5.76 -3.79
C ASP A 782 32.73 -6.83 -3.62
N SER A 783 31.55 -6.47 -3.09
CA SER A 783 30.49 -7.43 -2.73
C SER A 783 29.07 -6.99 -3.05
N ARG A 784 28.83 -5.69 -3.27
CA ARG A 784 27.49 -5.10 -3.34
C ARG A 784 27.41 -3.98 -4.36
N ILE A 785 26.23 -3.88 -4.98
CA ILE A 785 25.82 -2.76 -5.83
C ILE A 785 24.82 -1.88 -5.06
N THR A 786 24.97 -0.57 -5.21
CA THR A 786 24.02 0.44 -4.78
C THR A 786 23.60 1.28 -5.99
N ILE A 787 22.31 1.57 -6.11
CA ILE A 787 21.74 2.43 -7.15
C ILE A 787 20.91 3.53 -6.49
N HIS A 788 21.01 4.75 -7.00
CA HIS A 788 20.23 5.84 -6.46
C HIS A 788 18.75 5.71 -6.89
N ARG A 789 17.80 5.84 -5.96
CA ARG A 789 16.34 5.70 -6.21
C ARG A 789 15.84 6.50 -7.42
N LEU A 790 16.23 7.77 -7.54
CA LEU A 790 15.87 8.59 -8.71
C LEU A 790 16.37 8.02 -10.06
N VAL A 791 17.49 7.28 -10.08
CA VAL A 791 17.97 6.57 -11.28
C VAL A 791 17.08 5.37 -11.56
N GLN A 792 16.69 4.59 -10.54
CA GLN A 792 15.75 3.48 -10.67
C GLN A 792 14.44 3.98 -11.29
N ASP A 793 13.84 5.01 -10.68
CA ASP A 793 12.61 5.58 -11.19
C ASP A 793 12.83 6.05 -12.63
N ALA A 794 13.90 6.82 -12.91
CA ALA A 794 14.16 7.36 -14.26
C ALA A 794 14.24 6.25 -15.30
N TYR A 795 14.83 5.11 -14.97
CA TYR A 795 14.89 3.95 -15.84
C TYR A 795 13.51 3.33 -16.09
N ILE A 796 12.69 3.14 -15.05
CA ILE A 796 11.32 2.62 -15.18
C ILE A 796 10.50 3.54 -16.08
N TYR A 797 10.44 4.83 -15.77
CA TYR A 797 9.64 5.79 -16.52
C TYR A 797 10.15 6.03 -17.95
N TYR A 798 11.45 5.94 -18.19
CA TYR A 798 12.01 5.97 -19.56
C TYR A 798 11.40 4.88 -20.44
N HIS A 799 11.27 3.65 -19.93
CA HIS A 799 10.67 2.54 -20.66
C HIS A 799 9.14 2.66 -20.77
N LEU A 800 8.48 3.20 -19.75
CA LEU A 800 7.05 3.48 -19.77
C LEU A 800 6.70 4.54 -20.85
N ASP A 801 7.43 5.66 -20.88
CA ASP A 801 7.21 6.76 -21.82
C ASP A 801 7.56 6.38 -23.27
N SER A 802 8.60 5.54 -23.46
CA SER A 802 9.02 5.07 -24.78
C SER A 802 8.24 3.86 -25.29
N GLN A 803 7.32 3.30 -24.49
CA GLN A 803 6.59 2.06 -24.77
C GLN A 803 7.50 0.84 -25.03
N ARG A 804 8.69 0.83 -24.43
CA ARG A 804 9.72 -0.24 -24.56
C ARG A 804 9.59 -1.24 -23.42
N TYR A 805 8.44 -1.89 -23.30
CA TYR A 805 8.15 -2.77 -22.17
C TYR A 805 8.99 -4.04 -22.16
N GLU A 806 9.45 -4.51 -23.32
CA GLU A 806 10.19 -5.78 -23.45
C GLU A 806 11.47 -5.83 -22.61
N GLU A 807 12.22 -4.72 -22.54
CA GLU A 807 13.45 -4.67 -21.72
C GLU A 807 13.15 -4.68 -20.23
N LEU A 808 12.12 -3.95 -19.82
CA LEU A 808 11.68 -3.92 -18.43
C LEU A 808 11.13 -5.29 -18.01
N GLU A 809 10.39 -5.95 -18.90
CA GLU A 809 9.87 -7.30 -18.72
C GLU A 809 11.01 -8.32 -18.64
N ASN A 810 12.04 -8.22 -19.49
CA ASN A 810 13.20 -9.09 -19.42
C ASN A 810 13.98 -8.93 -18.10
N ALA A 811 14.21 -7.68 -17.67
CA ALA A 811 14.85 -7.38 -16.39
C ALA A 811 14.04 -7.90 -15.21
N LEU A 812 12.71 -7.77 -15.27
CA LEU A 812 11.80 -8.32 -14.27
C LEU A 812 11.86 -9.84 -14.22
N ASN A 813 11.72 -10.52 -15.35
CA ASN A 813 11.76 -11.97 -15.44
C ASN A 813 13.07 -12.51 -14.88
N THR A 814 14.18 -11.86 -15.22
CA THR A 814 15.51 -12.22 -14.69
C THR A 814 15.62 -11.98 -13.19
N SER A 815 15.13 -10.84 -12.68
CA SER A 815 15.19 -10.50 -11.25
C SER A 815 14.32 -11.44 -10.41
N VAL A 816 13.10 -11.72 -10.87
CA VAL A 816 12.19 -12.67 -10.22
C VAL A 816 12.81 -14.05 -10.22
N SER A 817 13.33 -14.52 -11.36
CA SER A 817 13.94 -15.84 -11.46
C SER A 817 15.11 -16.01 -10.49
N LEU A 818 16.02 -15.02 -10.42
CA LEU A 818 17.14 -15.08 -9.47
C LEU A 818 16.66 -15.10 -8.02
N LEU A 819 15.75 -14.21 -7.64
CA LEU A 819 15.24 -14.19 -6.28
C LEU A 819 14.45 -15.46 -5.95
N PHE A 820 13.66 -16.00 -6.88
CA PHE A 820 12.88 -17.22 -6.68
C PHE A 820 13.75 -18.47 -6.47
N HIS A 821 14.92 -18.54 -7.12
CA HIS A 821 15.87 -19.64 -6.92
C HIS A 821 16.82 -19.42 -5.74
N SER A 822 17.01 -18.17 -5.32
CA SER A 822 17.92 -17.82 -4.21
C SER A 822 17.20 -17.67 -2.86
N PHE A 823 15.90 -17.36 -2.87
CA PHE A 823 15.10 -17.22 -1.66
C PHE A 823 14.61 -18.61 -1.21
N PRO A 824 14.85 -18.99 0.05
CA PRO A 824 14.38 -20.27 0.59
C PRO A 824 12.87 -20.44 0.39
N ARG A 825 12.42 -21.65 0.02
CA ARG A 825 11.01 -21.90 -0.28
C ARG A 825 10.25 -22.35 0.95
N GLN A 826 9.06 -21.79 1.12
CA GLN A 826 8.05 -22.32 2.03
C GLN A 826 7.43 -23.58 1.39
N ILE A 827 7.49 -24.72 2.08
CA ILE A 827 7.01 -26.03 1.59
C ILE A 827 6.10 -26.67 2.63
N ASN A 828 4.87 -27.03 2.24
CA ASN A 828 3.91 -27.81 3.05
C ASN A 828 3.71 -27.27 4.48
N GLY A 829 3.52 -25.96 4.64
CA GLY A 829 3.40 -25.33 5.95
C GLY A 829 4.68 -25.30 6.81
N ARG A 830 5.75 -26.04 6.47
CA ARG A 830 6.99 -26.14 7.25
C ARG A 830 7.66 -24.79 7.51
N PRO A 831 8.43 -24.68 8.59
CA PRO A 831 9.01 -23.41 8.96
C PRO A 831 10.22 -23.06 8.13
N MET A 832 10.62 -21.81 8.22
CA MET A 832 11.80 -21.29 7.53
C MET A 832 12.96 -20.98 8.47
N HIS A 833 12.90 -21.35 9.76
CA HIS A 833 13.91 -21.03 10.79
C HIS A 833 15.34 -21.39 10.40
N ASP A 834 15.55 -22.57 9.80
CA ASP A 834 16.86 -23.04 9.35
C ASP A 834 17.48 -22.10 8.28
N ASN A 835 16.63 -21.35 7.58
CA ASN A 835 17.01 -20.51 6.44
C ASN A 835 16.84 -19.01 6.71
N TRP A 836 16.49 -18.59 7.93
CA TRP A 836 16.24 -17.18 8.26
C TRP A 836 17.39 -16.26 7.89
N LYS A 837 18.63 -16.70 8.04
CA LYS A 837 19.82 -15.93 7.63
C LYS A 837 19.77 -15.58 6.14
N GLN A 838 19.43 -16.55 5.29
CA GLN A 838 19.34 -16.35 3.85
C GLN A 838 18.12 -15.51 3.49
N CYS A 839 16.97 -15.76 4.12
CA CYS A 839 15.77 -14.94 3.96
C CYS A 839 16.02 -13.47 4.31
N ASN A 840 16.65 -13.18 5.45
CA ASN A 840 16.99 -11.82 5.89
C ASN A 840 17.87 -11.07 4.90
N ASN A 841 18.78 -11.76 4.20
CA ASN A 841 19.63 -11.14 3.19
C ASN A 841 18.86 -10.72 1.92
N LEU A 842 17.74 -11.37 1.62
CA LEU A 842 17.04 -11.22 0.34
C LEU A 842 15.65 -10.57 0.47
N ILE A 843 15.05 -10.58 1.65
CA ILE A 843 13.66 -10.13 1.87
C ILE A 843 13.43 -8.68 1.45
N GLN A 844 14.40 -7.79 1.69
CA GLN A 844 14.31 -6.39 1.29
C GLN A 844 14.22 -6.23 -0.24
N HIS A 845 14.91 -7.10 -1.00
CA HIS A 845 14.89 -7.08 -2.45
C HIS A 845 13.56 -7.64 -2.99
N ALA A 846 13.03 -8.70 -2.38
CA ALA A 846 11.73 -9.26 -2.75
C ALA A 846 10.56 -8.32 -2.43
N LYS A 847 10.58 -7.64 -1.27
CA LYS A 847 9.59 -6.60 -0.94
C LYS A 847 9.65 -5.45 -1.94
N TRP A 848 10.85 -4.92 -2.22
CA TRP A 848 11.01 -3.81 -3.16
C TRP A 848 10.52 -4.19 -4.57
N LEU A 849 10.80 -5.41 -5.01
CA LEU A 849 10.29 -5.95 -6.26
C LEU A 849 8.75 -6.00 -6.28
N ALA A 850 8.12 -6.42 -5.17
CA ALA A 850 6.65 -6.42 -5.04
C ALA A 850 6.08 -5.01 -5.22
N ASP A 851 6.66 -4.01 -4.55
CA ASP A 851 6.26 -2.61 -4.65
C ASP A 851 6.38 -2.07 -6.09
N ARG A 852 7.50 -2.39 -6.76
CA ARG A 852 7.73 -2.03 -8.17
C ARG A 852 6.74 -2.71 -9.11
N CYS A 853 6.41 -3.98 -8.88
CA CYS A 853 5.38 -4.69 -9.64
C CYS A 853 4.00 -4.02 -9.50
N ALA A 854 3.60 -3.67 -8.28
CA ALA A 854 2.35 -2.98 -8.01
C ALA A 854 2.29 -1.60 -8.69
N GLU A 855 3.37 -0.83 -8.60
CA GLU A 855 3.50 0.47 -9.25
C GLU A 855 3.40 0.36 -10.78
N ILE A 856 4.20 -0.51 -11.40
CA ILE A 856 4.17 -0.70 -12.87
C ILE A 856 2.77 -1.11 -13.31
N ARG A 857 2.10 -2.01 -12.56
CA ARG A 857 0.74 -2.45 -12.87
C ARG A 857 -0.30 -1.34 -12.71
N SER A 858 -0.13 -0.43 -11.75
CA SER A 858 -1.01 0.74 -11.61
C SER A 858 -0.99 1.64 -12.85
N ILE A 859 0.15 1.72 -13.53
CA ILE A 859 0.35 2.49 -14.77
C ILE A 859 -0.07 1.66 -15.99
N ILE A 860 0.26 0.38 -16.01
CA ILE A 860 -0.04 -0.58 -17.08
C ILE A 860 -0.87 -1.73 -16.49
N PRO A 861 -2.21 -1.62 -16.43
CA PRO A 861 -3.05 -2.65 -15.82
C PRO A 861 -2.96 -4.04 -16.47
N LYS A 862 -2.45 -4.11 -17.71
CA LYS A 862 -2.21 -5.35 -18.46
C LYS A 862 -0.86 -6.02 -18.16
N PHE A 863 0.03 -5.36 -17.41
CA PHE A 863 1.30 -5.91 -17.01
C PHE A 863 1.07 -7.03 -16.00
N HIS A 864 1.58 -8.22 -16.32
CA HIS A 864 1.53 -9.37 -15.44
C HIS A 864 2.96 -9.84 -15.20
N PRO A 865 3.45 -9.80 -13.95
CA PRO A 865 4.76 -10.34 -13.64
C PRO A 865 4.74 -11.88 -13.83
N PRO A 866 5.91 -12.52 -14.00
CA PRO A 866 5.99 -13.96 -14.24
C PRO A 866 5.37 -14.75 -13.08
N PRO A 867 4.82 -15.95 -13.31
CA PRO A 867 4.14 -16.76 -12.28
C PRO A 867 4.98 -16.99 -11.01
N ASP A 868 6.30 -17.13 -11.18
CA ASP A 868 7.27 -17.30 -10.09
C ASP A 868 7.25 -16.15 -9.08
N THR A 869 6.76 -14.96 -9.48
CA THR A 869 6.64 -13.79 -8.61
C THR A 869 5.74 -14.09 -7.42
N THR A 870 4.55 -14.63 -7.67
CA THR A 870 3.60 -14.93 -6.59
C THR A 870 4.07 -16.08 -5.69
N GLU A 871 4.84 -17.04 -6.22
CA GLU A 871 5.45 -18.11 -5.41
C GLU A 871 6.62 -17.61 -4.55
N LEU A 872 7.43 -16.69 -5.07
CA LEU A 872 8.45 -15.97 -4.30
C LEU A 872 7.78 -15.19 -3.16
N LEU A 873 6.76 -14.37 -3.47
CA LEU A 873 6.09 -13.52 -2.49
C LEU A 873 5.33 -14.33 -1.44
N LYS A 874 4.80 -15.52 -1.80
CA LYS A 874 4.25 -16.49 -0.84
C LYS A 874 5.27 -16.86 0.23
N SER A 875 6.48 -17.26 -0.18
CA SER A 875 7.54 -17.64 0.75
C SER A 875 8.05 -16.43 1.56
N CYS A 876 8.12 -15.25 0.95
CA CYS A 876 8.49 -14.00 1.63
C CYS A 876 7.47 -13.61 2.70
N ALA A 877 6.17 -13.69 2.40
CA ALA A 877 5.11 -13.37 3.34
C ALA A 877 5.11 -14.32 4.54
N TRP A 878 5.35 -15.62 4.31
CA TRP A 878 5.49 -16.58 5.39
C TRP A 878 6.71 -16.29 6.28
N PHE A 879 7.86 -16.00 5.68
CA PHE A 879 9.05 -15.58 6.43
C PHE A 879 8.79 -14.32 7.28
N LEU A 880 8.14 -13.29 6.71
CA LEU A 880 7.80 -12.07 7.44
C LEU A 880 6.82 -12.35 8.60
N PHE A 881 5.89 -13.27 8.41
CA PHE A 881 5.00 -13.74 9.45
C PHE A 881 5.77 -14.43 10.59
N GLU A 882 6.71 -15.33 10.30
CA GLU A 882 7.57 -15.98 11.31
C GLU A 882 8.43 -14.97 12.08
N MET A 883 8.89 -13.92 11.41
CA MET A 883 9.65 -12.82 12.05
C MET A 883 8.77 -11.83 12.82
N ALA A 884 7.46 -12.09 12.95
CA ALA A 884 6.47 -11.22 13.57
C ALA A 884 6.34 -9.81 12.94
N ASP A 885 6.84 -9.61 11.71
CA ASP A 885 6.62 -8.38 10.93
C ASP A 885 5.30 -8.48 10.15
N HIS A 886 4.19 -8.56 10.91
CA HIS A 886 2.85 -8.75 10.35
C HIS A 886 2.44 -7.60 9.43
N ARG A 887 2.92 -6.37 9.69
CA ARG A 887 2.60 -5.21 8.86
C ARG A 887 3.19 -5.33 7.47
N THR A 888 4.48 -5.67 7.37
CA THR A 888 5.12 -5.88 6.06
C THR A 888 4.58 -7.15 5.40
N ALA A 889 4.29 -8.21 6.17
CA ALA A 889 3.67 -9.43 5.66
C ALA A 889 2.32 -9.13 4.98
N ILE A 890 1.41 -8.41 5.66
CA ILE A 890 0.10 -8.03 5.12
C ILE A 890 0.25 -7.22 3.83
N HIS A 891 1.16 -6.24 3.80
CA HIS A 891 1.42 -5.43 2.60
C HIS A 891 1.88 -6.30 1.41
N VAL A 892 2.81 -7.23 1.62
CA VAL A 892 3.26 -8.16 0.58
C VAL A 892 2.12 -9.11 0.16
N LEU A 893 1.29 -9.55 1.10
CA LEU A 893 0.14 -10.42 0.84
C LEU A 893 -0.94 -9.72 0.02
N GLU A 894 -1.22 -8.45 0.28
CA GLU A 894 -2.17 -7.64 -0.51
C GLU A 894 -1.72 -7.56 -1.97
N ILE A 895 -0.47 -7.16 -2.21
CA ILE A 895 0.11 -7.12 -3.55
C ILE A 895 0.07 -8.51 -4.20
N SER A 896 0.50 -9.56 -3.48
CA SER A 896 0.56 -10.92 -4.02
C SER A 896 -0.83 -11.47 -4.36
N LYS A 897 -1.87 -11.18 -3.55
CA LYS A 897 -3.25 -11.57 -3.82
C LYS A 897 -3.78 -10.89 -5.10
N GLU A 898 -3.44 -9.63 -5.31
CA GLU A 898 -3.82 -8.90 -6.52
C GLU A 898 -3.12 -9.42 -7.78
N LEU A 899 -1.84 -9.83 -7.64
CA LEU A 899 -1.03 -10.38 -8.74
C LEU A 899 -1.40 -11.84 -9.06
N CYS A 900 -2.02 -12.56 -8.13
CA CYS A 900 -2.41 -13.96 -8.32
C CYS A 900 -3.58 -14.09 -9.30
N LEU A 901 -3.29 -14.60 -10.50
CA LEU A 901 -4.26 -14.78 -11.59
C LEU A 901 -5.34 -15.82 -11.30
N ASP A 902 -4.97 -16.95 -10.69
CA ASP A 902 -5.89 -18.02 -10.33
C ASP A 902 -6.28 -17.96 -8.86
N GLN A 903 -7.40 -17.30 -8.57
CA GLN A 903 -7.97 -17.19 -7.23
C GLN A 903 -8.61 -18.50 -6.71
N LYS A 904 -8.49 -19.60 -7.45
CA LYS A 904 -8.89 -20.95 -7.02
C LYS A 904 -7.70 -21.89 -6.87
N SER A 905 -6.47 -21.37 -7.01
CA SER A 905 -5.23 -22.13 -6.86
C SER A 905 -4.89 -22.39 -5.39
N GLU A 906 -4.10 -23.44 -5.14
CA GLU A 906 -3.55 -23.66 -3.81
C GLU A 906 -2.60 -22.54 -3.36
N LEU A 907 -1.92 -21.89 -4.31
CA LEU A 907 -1.12 -20.68 -4.04
C LEU A 907 -1.98 -19.58 -3.43
N TYR A 908 -3.14 -19.27 -4.02
CA TYR A 908 -4.06 -18.27 -3.48
C TYR A 908 -4.60 -18.65 -2.11
N ALA A 909 -4.92 -19.94 -1.89
CA ALA A 909 -5.33 -20.44 -0.58
C ALA A 909 -4.22 -20.27 0.48
N HIS A 910 -2.95 -20.46 0.10
CA HIS A 910 -1.81 -20.22 1.00
C HIS A 910 -1.64 -18.75 1.36
N LEU A 911 -1.79 -17.83 0.39
CA LEU A 911 -1.74 -16.38 0.65
C LEU A 911 -2.85 -15.95 1.62
N LEU A 912 -4.07 -16.45 1.41
CA LEU A 912 -5.20 -16.22 2.32
C LEU A 912 -4.94 -16.83 3.71
N ASN A 913 -4.40 -18.05 3.77
CA ASN A 913 -4.05 -18.67 5.04
C ASN A 913 -3.05 -17.81 5.84
N THR A 914 -1.98 -17.35 5.19
CA THR A 914 -0.95 -16.52 5.82
C THR A 914 -1.51 -15.16 6.26
N ASN A 915 -2.38 -14.55 5.46
CA ASN A 915 -3.04 -13.29 5.84
C ASN A 915 -3.97 -13.48 7.02
N GLY A 916 -4.73 -14.58 7.04
CA GLY A 916 -5.55 -14.96 8.18
C GLY A 916 -4.72 -15.27 9.43
N CYS A 917 -3.52 -15.86 9.30
CA CYS A 917 -2.60 -16.04 10.43
C CYS A 917 -2.15 -14.68 10.98
N CYS A 918 -1.73 -13.73 10.13
CA CYS A 918 -1.39 -12.38 10.56
C CYS A 918 -2.58 -11.69 11.26
N ALA A 919 -3.78 -11.80 10.69
CA ALA A 919 -5.00 -11.24 11.27
C ALA A 919 -5.32 -11.88 12.62
N PHE A 920 -5.12 -13.19 12.76
CA PHE A 920 -5.31 -13.91 14.02
C PHE A 920 -4.34 -13.44 15.11
N GLU A 921 -3.05 -13.26 14.79
CA GLU A 921 -2.05 -12.71 15.73
C GLU A 921 -2.37 -11.28 16.16
N LEU A 922 -2.88 -10.47 15.23
CA LEU A 922 -3.33 -9.10 15.51
C LEU A 922 -4.72 -9.05 16.17
N ASN A 923 -5.33 -10.21 16.44
CA ASN A 923 -6.69 -10.37 16.95
C ASN A 923 -7.79 -9.70 16.09
N ASP A 924 -7.55 -9.56 14.79
CA ASP A 924 -8.59 -9.28 13.80
C ASP A 924 -9.26 -10.59 13.38
N LEU A 925 -10.09 -11.13 14.28
CA LEU A 925 -10.82 -12.39 14.04
C LEU A 925 -11.80 -12.30 12.86
N THR A 926 -12.23 -11.08 12.49
CA THR A 926 -13.14 -10.86 11.36
C THR A 926 -12.43 -11.12 10.04
N THR A 927 -11.28 -10.47 9.81
CA THR A 927 -10.45 -10.69 8.62
C THR A 927 -9.93 -12.14 8.59
N CYS A 928 -9.50 -12.65 9.75
CA CYS A 928 -9.05 -14.03 9.90
C CYS A 928 -10.10 -15.03 9.39
N ARG A 929 -11.35 -14.90 9.85
CA ARG A 929 -12.46 -15.76 9.42
C ARG A 929 -12.69 -15.68 7.92
N GLN A 930 -12.80 -14.47 7.38
CA GLN A 930 -13.10 -14.26 5.96
C GLN A 930 -12.06 -14.91 5.05
N ASP A 931 -10.78 -14.77 5.37
CA ASP A 931 -9.70 -15.32 4.54
C ASP A 931 -9.55 -16.83 4.72
N TRP A 932 -9.63 -17.33 5.95
CA TRP A 932 -9.58 -18.75 6.20
C TRP A 932 -10.78 -19.49 5.57
N GLU A 933 -11.99 -18.91 5.55
CA GLU A 933 -13.18 -19.58 4.96
C GLU A 933 -12.99 -19.80 3.46
N LYS A 934 -12.44 -18.80 2.78
CA LYS A 934 -12.07 -18.90 1.37
C LYS A 934 -10.95 -19.92 1.15
N ALA A 935 -9.90 -19.91 1.97
CA ALA A 935 -8.80 -20.86 1.87
C ALA A 935 -9.28 -22.31 2.08
N LEU A 936 -10.15 -22.55 3.07
CA LEU A 936 -10.74 -23.85 3.35
C LEU A 936 -11.58 -24.37 2.18
N ALA A 937 -12.44 -23.52 1.60
CA ALA A 937 -13.25 -23.91 0.45
C ALA A 937 -12.39 -24.36 -0.75
N ILE A 938 -11.27 -23.67 -1.00
CA ILE A 938 -10.32 -24.05 -2.06
C ILE A 938 -9.66 -25.40 -1.72
N ARG A 939 -9.10 -25.54 -0.52
CA ARG A 939 -8.38 -26.74 -0.08
C ARG A 939 -9.27 -27.99 -0.04
N GLU A 940 -10.54 -27.86 0.32
CA GLU A 940 -11.50 -28.97 0.25
C GLU A 940 -11.69 -29.50 -1.18
N ILE A 941 -11.73 -28.61 -2.18
CA ILE A 941 -11.83 -28.99 -3.59
C ILE A 941 -10.56 -29.69 -4.05
N TRP A 942 -9.39 -29.16 -3.69
CA TRP A 942 -8.09 -29.71 -4.08
C TRP A 942 -7.81 -31.08 -3.45
N ALA A 943 -8.13 -31.25 -2.17
CA ALA A 943 -8.04 -32.55 -1.50
C ALA A 943 -8.97 -33.59 -2.15
N LYS A 944 -10.22 -33.21 -2.49
CA LYS A 944 -11.17 -34.10 -3.21
C LYS A 944 -10.66 -34.51 -4.59
N ARG A 945 -9.83 -33.69 -5.25
CA ARG A 945 -9.21 -34.00 -6.54
C ARG A 945 -7.98 -34.93 -6.42
N GLY A 946 -7.51 -35.20 -5.21
CA GLY A 946 -6.34 -36.07 -4.99
C GLY A 946 -5.01 -35.43 -5.41
N VAL A 947 -4.91 -34.10 -5.35
CA VAL A 947 -3.64 -33.40 -5.60
C VAL A 947 -2.65 -33.73 -4.48
N PRO A 948 -1.39 -34.12 -4.79
CA PRO A 948 -0.37 -34.38 -3.77
C PRO A 948 -0.19 -33.18 -2.82
N GLY A 949 -0.07 -33.43 -1.51
CA GLY A 949 0.05 -32.39 -0.48
C GLY A 949 -1.24 -31.69 -0.08
N ALA A 950 -2.31 -31.73 -0.89
CA ALA A 950 -3.55 -31.00 -0.61
C ALA A 950 -4.31 -31.51 0.63
N GLU A 951 -4.23 -32.82 0.95
CA GLU A 951 -4.80 -33.35 2.20
C GLU A 951 -4.06 -32.82 3.44
N GLU A 952 -2.74 -32.64 3.37
CA GLU A 952 -1.94 -32.09 4.46
C GLU A 952 -2.30 -30.62 4.72
N GLU A 953 -2.36 -29.81 3.66
CA GLU A 953 -2.76 -28.41 3.74
C GLU A 953 -4.22 -28.24 4.20
N LEU A 954 -5.13 -29.12 3.77
CA LEU A 954 -6.50 -29.15 4.29
C LEU A 954 -6.51 -29.44 5.80
N ALA A 955 -5.70 -30.40 6.28
CA ALA A 955 -5.61 -30.69 7.70
C ALA A 955 -5.06 -29.51 8.52
N ASN A 956 -4.07 -28.79 7.97
CA ASN A 956 -3.54 -27.57 8.58
C ASN A 956 -4.62 -26.47 8.65
N GLN A 957 -5.34 -26.23 7.55
CA GLN A 957 -6.44 -25.26 7.51
C GLN A 957 -7.55 -25.59 8.50
N LEU A 958 -7.97 -26.86 8.59
CA LEU A 958 -8.97 -27.32 9.56
C LEU A 958 -8.50 -27.12 11.00
N ASN A 959 -7.21 -27.34 11.28
CA ASN A 959 -6.67 -27.09 12.60
C ASN A 959 -6.68 -25.58 12.94
N ASN A 960 -6.32 -24.71 11.99
CA ASN A 960 -6.38 -23.26 12.16
C ASN A 960 -7.81 -22.80 12.45
N PHE A 961 -8.80 -23.33 11.72
CA PHE A 961 -10.21 -23.11 12.04
C PHE A 961 -10.61 -23.55 13.44
N GLY A 962 -10.17 -24.73 13.88
CA GLY A 962 -10.43 -25.18 15.24
C GLY A 962 -9.88 -24.20 16.29
N ASN A 963 -8.73 -23.59 16.03
CA ASN A 963 -8.17 -22.55 16.89
C ASN A 963 -9.03 -21.27 16.88
N LEU A 964 -9.47 -20.82 15.71
CA LEU A 964 -10.37 -19.66 15.57
C LEU A 964 -11.70 -19.88 16.30
N GLU A 965 -12.33 -21.04 16.11
CA GLU A 965 -13.57 -21.40 16.80
C GLU A 965 -13.38 -21.49 18.32
N SER A 966 -12.21 -21.96 18.78
CA SER A 966 -11.86 -21.94 20.20
C SER A 966 -11.70 -20.52 20.73
N GLY A 967 -11.05 -19.63 19.98
CA GLY A 967 -10.86 -18.21 20.34
C GLY A 967 -12.18 -17.44 20.44
N GLU A 968 -13.17 -17.81 19.63
CA GLU A 968 -14.53 -17.24 19.69
C GLU A 968 -15.48 -18.00 20.66
N GLY A 969 -14.95 -18.91 21.49
CA GLY A 969 -15.72 -19.64 22.51
C GLY A 969 -16.62 -20.77 21.99
N ARG A 970 -16.52 -21.14 20.70
CA ARG A 970 -17.31 -22.21 20.07
C ARG A 970 -16.58 -23.55 20.11
N TYR A 971 -16.43 -24.10 21.31
CA TYR A 971 -15.62 -25.30 21.54
C TYR A 971 -16.14 -26.56 20.82
N ASP A 972 -17.46 -26.73 20.69
CA ASP A 972 -18.01 -27.90 19.98
C ASP A 972 -17.66 -27.88 18.48
N SER A 973 -17.77 -26.71 17.86
CA SER A 973 -17.32 -26.46 16.48
C SER A 973 -15.81 -26.71 16.35
N ALA A 974 -15.02 -26.19 17.29
CA ALA A 974 -13.58 -26.42 17.32
C ALA A 974 -13.21 -27.90 17.36
N LEU A 975 -13.87 -28.69 18.23
CA LEU A 975 -13.64 -30.13 18.36
C LEU A 975 -14.01 -30.90 17.09
N GLU A 976 -15.03 -30.46 16.35
CA GLU A 976 -15.36 -31.03 15.03
C GLU A 976 -14.21 -30.80 14.03
N PHE A 977 -13.73 -29.57 13.91
CA PHE A 977 -12.62 -29.21 13.03
C PHE A 977 -11.34 -29.97 13.38
N PHE A 978 -10.94 -30.01 14.66
CA PHE A 978 -9.79 -30.79 15.11
C PHE A 978 -10.00 -32.30 14.86
N GLY A 979 -11.21 -32.82 15.05
CA GLY A 979 -11.55 -34.20 14.74
C GLY A 979 -11.36 -34.55 13.27
N ARG A 980 -11.77 -33.66 12.36
CA ARG A 980 -11.53 -33.81 10.91
C ARG A 980 -10.05 -33.77 10.57
N ALA A 981 -9.30 -32.79 11.11
CA ALA A 981 -7.85 -32.67 10.89
C ALA A 981 -7.09 -33.93 11.34
N LYS A 982 -7.37 -34.44 12.54
CA LYS A 982 -6.75 -35.68 13.08
C LYS A 982 -7.00 -36.89 12.19
N LYS A 983 -8.23 -37.07 11.70
CA LYS A 983 -8.57 -38.18 10.79
C LYS A 983 -7.74 -38.14 9.51
N ILE A 984 -7.43 -36.96 8.99
CA ILE A 984 -6.55 -36.80 7.83
C ILE A 984 -5.10 -37.13 8.21
N ARG A 985 -4.57 -36.54 9.27
CA ARG A 985 -3.18 -36.76 9.74
C ARG A 985 -2.89 -38.24 10.06
N LEU A 986 -3.85 -38.94 10.67
CA LEU A 986 -3.75 -40.39 10.91
C LEU A 986 -3.66 -41.22 9.62
N ARG A 987 -4.31 -40.79 8.53
CA ARG A 987 -4.20 -41.46 7.21
C ARG A 987 -2.87 -41.17 6.52
N LEU A 988 -2.34 -39.95 6.66
CA LEU A 988 -1.03 -39.55 6.11
C LEU A 988 0.14 -40.27 6.79
N GLY A 989 -0.01 -40.67 8.07
CA GLY A 989 0.95 -41.53 8.76
C GLY A 989 2.20 -40.77 9.21
N LYS A 990 3.40 -41.34 8.94
CA LYS A 990 4.67 -40.87 9.52
C LYS A 990 4.99 -39.41 9.20
N GLU A 991 4.67 -38.95 7.99
CA GLU A 991 4.97 -37.57 7.57
C GLU A 991 4.17 -36.52 8.34
N ALA A 992 3.01 -36.90 8.89
CA ALA A 992 2.11 -36.00 9.64
C ALA A 992 2.12 -36.25 11.16
N ILE A 993 3.13 -36.96 11.69
CA ILE A 993 3.15 -37.37 13.10
C ILE A 993 3.30 -36.18 14.07
N VAL A 994 4.19 -35.22 13.77
CA VAL A 994 4.35 -34.01 14.57
C VAL A 994 3.09 -33.14 14.50
N PRO A 995 2.53 -32.81 13.31
CA PRO A 995 1.23 -32.15 13.22
C PRO A 995 0.10 -32.87 13.96
N LEU A 996 0.12 -34.21 14.01
CA LEU A 996 -0.86 -34.98 14.79
C LEU A 996 -0.71 -34.70 16.29
N GLY A 997 0.51 -34.66 16.82
CA GLY A 997 0.79 -34.23 18.19
C GLY A 997 0.21 -32.85 18.50
N VAL A 998 0.38 -31.90 17.57
CA VAL A 998 -0.21 -30.55 17.72
C VAL A 998 -1.74 -30.60 17.73
N SER A 999 -2.38 -31.40 16.86
CA SER A 999 -3.83 -31.58 16.93
C SER A 999 -4.31 -32.18 18.26
N HIS A 1000 -3.55 -33.10 18.85
CA HIS A 1000 -3.87 -33.62 20.18
C HIS A 1000 -3.80 -32.50 21.22
N MET A 1001 -2.74 -31.69 21.21
CA MET A 1001 -2.58 -30.56 22.11
C MET A 1001 -3.72 -29.53 21.97
N THR A 1002 -4.06 -29.11 20.75
CA THR A 1002 -5.16 -28.14 20.52
C THR A 1002 -6.53 -28.72 20.87
N THR A 1003 -6.77 -30.01 20.60
CA THR A 1003 -7.99 -30.70 21.06
C THR A 1003 -8.06 -30.70 22.60
N GLY A 1004 -6.94 -31.01 23.26
CA GLY A 1004 -6.87 -31.03 24.73
C GLY A 1004 -7.19 -29.67 25.33
N ARG A 1005 -6.70 -28.59 24.72
CA ARG A 1005 -7.03 -27.20 25.09
C ARG A 1005 -8.52 -26.89 24.92
N ALA A 1006 -9.14 -27.28 23.80
CA ALA A 1006 -10.58 -27.07 23.62
C ALA A 1006 -11.42 -27.82 24.66
N TYR A 1007 -11.04 -29.04 25.04
CA TYR A 1007 -11.69 -29.75 26.14
C TYR A 1007 -11.45 -29.08 27.49
N PHE A 1008 -10.23 -28.61 27.76
CA PHE A 1008 -9.91 -27.87 28.98
C PHE A 1008 -10.78 -26.60 29.10
N LEU A 1009 -10.86 -25.80 28.05
CA LEU A 1009 -11.71 -24.60 27.99
C LEU A 1009 -13.21 -24.90 28.17
N LYS A 1010 -13.64 -26.10 27.78
CA LYS A 1010 -15.00 -26.60 28.00
C LYS A 1010 -15.23 -27.14 29.42
N GLY A 1011 -14.20 -27.16 30.28
CA GLY A 1011 -14.25 -27.74 31.64
C GLY A 1011 -14.13 -29.27 31.69
N MET A 1012 -13.81 -29.92 30.57
CA MET A 1012 -13.68 -31.38 30.43
C MET A 1012 -12.23 -31.82 30.69
N HIS A 1013 -11.83 -31.77 31.96
CA HIS A 1013 -10.42 -31.94 32.38
C HIS A 1013 -9.85 -33.34 32.11
N ALA A 1014 -10.67 -34.40 32.19
CA ALA A 1014 -10.22 -35.78 31.98
C ALA A 1014 -9.88 -36.05 30.51
N GLU A 1015 -10.72 -35.56 29.60
CA GLU A 1015 -10.55 -35.62 28.16
C GLU A 1015 -9.35 -34.76 27.73
N ALA A 1016 -9.20 -33.56 28.31
CA ALA A 1016 -8.03 -32.72 28.09
C ALA A 1016 -6.72 -33.46 28.41
N LEU A 1017 -6.65 -34.10 29.59
CA LEU A 1017 -5.49 -34.88 30.03
C LEU A 1017 -5.16 -36.04 29.08
N GLN A 1018 -6.16 -36.77 28.58
CA GLN A 1018 -5.94 -37.86 27.63
C GLN A 1018 -5.28 -37.34 26.34
N HIS A 1019 -5.75 -36.19 25.85
CA HIS A 1019 -5.20 -35.56 24.66
C HIS A 1019 -3.79 -35.02 24.88
N TYR A 1020 -3.50 -34.37 26.02
CA TYR A 1020 -2.16 -33.92 26.36
C TYR A 1020 -1.15 -35.08 26.47
N LYS A 1021 -1.51 -36.19 27.11
CA LYS A 1021 -0.66 -37.40 27.15
C LYS A 1021 -0.35 -37.96 25.76
N SER A 1022 -1.32 -37.88 24.84
CA SER A 1022 -1.11 -38.34 23.46
C SER A 1022 -0.11 -37.44 22.72
N ALA A 1023 -0.21 -36.13 22.90
CA ALA A 1023 0.73 -35.17 22.35
C ALA A 1023 2.14 -35.31 22.97
N GLU A 1024 2.20 -35.50 24.29
CA GLU A 1024 3.44 -35.67 25.05
C GLU A 1024 4.28 -36.84 24.54
N ASN A 1025 3.66 -38.01 24.33
CA ASN A 1025 4.37 -39.17 23.77
C ASN A 1025 5.00 -38.83 22.41
N ILE A 1026 4.27 -38.12 21.54
CA ILE A 1026 4.76 -37.76 20.21
C ILE A 1026 5.93 -36.77 20.31
N PHE A 1027 5.79 -35.72 21.13
CA PHE A 1027 6.80 -34.67 21.24
C PHE A 1027 8.06 -35.14 21.97
N LEU A 1028 7.93 -35.97 23.02
CA LEU A 1028 9.09 -36.57 23.69
C LEU A 1028 9.90 -37.45 22.74
N ASP A 1029 9.23 -38.25 21.91
CA ASP A 1029 9.90 -39.12 20.94
C ASP A 1029 10.65 -38.34 19.85
N HIS A 1030 10.18 -37.16 19.46
CA HIS A 1030 10.75 -36.36 18.36
C HIS A 1030 11.74 -35.28 18.81
N PHE A 1031 11.45 -34.58 19.90
CA PHE A 1031 12.19 -33.39 20.35
C PHE A 1031 12.87 -33.56 21.71
N GLY A 1032 12.53 -34.62 22.46
CA GLY A 1032 13.03 -34.85 23.80
C GLY A 1032 12.44 -33.89 24.85
N VAL A 1033 12.92 -34.01 26.09
CA VAL A 1033 12.34 -33.33 27.27
C VAL A 1033 12.47 -31.80 27.26
N ASN A 1034 13.41 -31.26 26.49
CA ASN A 1034 13.67 -29.81 26.40
C ASN A 1034 13.22 -29.21 25.06
N GLY A 1035 12.44 -29.94 24.25
CA GLY A 1035 11.95 -29.41 22.97
C GLY A 1035 10.90 -28.31 23.15
N HIS A 1036 10.81 -27.36 22.21
CA HIS A 1036 9.85 -26.26 22.27
C HIS A 1036 8.41 -26.69 22.54
N PHE A 1037 7.91 -27.73 21.86
CA PHE A 1037 6.55 -28.24 22.06
C PHE A 1037 6.30 -28.79 23.48
N MET A 1038 7.36 -29.19 24.20
CA MET A 1038 7.25 -29.56 25.61
C MET A 1038 6.98 -28.35 26.50
N ALA A 1039 7.43 -27.15 26.15
CA ALA A 1039 7.07 -25.94 26.90
C ALA A 1039 5.57 -25.67 26.87
N HIS A 1040 4.94 -25.81 25.69
CA HIS A 1040 3.49 -25.67 25.52
C HIS A 1040 2.71 -26.72 26.32
N LEU A 1041 3.15 -27.98 26.31
CA LEU A 1041 2.51 -29.04 27.10
C LEU A 1041 2.68 -28.84 28.60
N ASN A 1042 3.86 -28.45 29.05
CA ASN A 1042 4.09 -28.13 30.46
C ASN A 1042 3.20 -26.96 30.90
N TYR A 1043 3.06 -25.93 30.07
CA TYR A 1043 2.13 -24.84 30.35
C TYR A 1043 0.67 -25.34 30.45
N ALA A 1044 0.24 -26.22 29.54
CA ALA A 1044 -1.09 -26.82 29.56
C ALA A 1044 -1.33 -27.71 30.79
N TYR A 1045 -0.34 -28.50 31.21
CA TYR A 1045 -0.40 -29.25 32.46
C TYR A 1045 -0.46 -28.33 33.68
N GLY A 1046 0.27 -27.22 33.66
CA GLY A 1046 0.19 -26.19 34.69
C GLY A 1046 -1.23 -25.66 34.85
N ASN A 1047 -1.90 -25.32 33.75
CA ASN A 1047 -3.29 -24.88 33.74
C ASN A 1047 -4.25 -25.94 34.28
N LEU A 1048 -4.08 -27.20 33.88
CA LEU A 1048 -4.93 -28.30 34.34
C LEU A 1048 -4.85 -28.48 35.85
N ASN A 1049 -3.63 -28.48 36.42
CA ASN A 1049 -3.42 -28.60 37.86
C ASN A 1049 -3.94 -27.36 38.60
N TYR A 1050 -3.73 -26.17 38.03
CA TYR A 1050 -4.23 -24.92 38.60
C TYR A 1050 -5.76 -24.93 38.72
N ALA A 1051 -6.47 -25.32 37.65
CA ALA A 1051 -7.93 -25.42 37.62
C ALA A 1051 -8.48 -26.50 38.59
N GLN A 1052 -7.67 -27.49 38.97
CA GLN A 1052 -8.00 -28.51 39.96
C GLN A 1052 -7.69 -28.08 41.41
N GLY A 1053 -7.07 -26.91 41.60
CA GLY A 1053 -6.66 -26.40 42.91
C GLY A 1053 -5.28 -26.89 43.37
N ASP A 1054 -4.56 -27.65 42.56
CA ASP A 1054 -3.24 -28.22 42.87
C ASP A 1054 -2.11 -27.23 42.52
N THR A 1055 -1.93 -26.21 43.35
CA THR A 1055 -1.00 -25.09 43.10
C THR A 1055 0.47 -25.49 43.04
N GLY A 1056 0.90 -26.51 43.81
CA GLY A 1056 2.29 -27.00 43.83
C GLY A 1056 2.74 -27.64 42.51
N PRO A 1057 2.01 -28.65 42.00
CA PRO A 1057 2.23 -29.20 40.66
C PRO A 1057 2.10 -28.13 39.56
N ALA A 1058 1.10 -27.25 39.65
CA ALA A 1058 0.92 -26.15 38.68
C ALA A 1058 2.18 -25.27 38.57
N LYS A 1059 2.72 -24.82 39.72
CA LYS A 1059 3.95 -24.03 39.79
C LYS A 1059 5.13 -24.76 39.17
N SER A 1060 5.27 -26.06 39.43
CA SER A 1060 6.37 -26.89 38.91
C SER A 1060 6.34 -26.97 37.39
N PHE A 1061 5.15 -27.20 36.81
CA PHE A 1061 4.96 -27.25 35.37
C PHE A 1061 5.17 -25.90 34.69
N TYR A 1062 4.65 -24.80 35.25
CA TYR A 1062 4.91 -23.46 34.71
C TYR A 1062 6.41 -23.09 34.76
N THR A 1063 7.12 -23.50 35.82
CA THR A 1063 8.57 -23.27 35.94
C THR A 1063 9.35 -24.07 34.90
N LEU A 1064 8.93 -25.31 34.60
CA LEU A 1064 9.56 -26.13 33.56
C LEU A 1064 9.36 -25.52 32.17
N ALA A 1065 8.14 -25.06 31.87
CA ALA A 1065 7.85 -24.34 30.63
C ALA A 1065 8.67 -23.04 30.51
N GLN A 1066 8.70 -22.23 31.59
CA GLN A 1066 9.51 -21.01 31.66
C GLN A 1066 10.98 -21.29 31.36
N LYS A 1067 11.57 -22.32 31.97
CA LYS A 1067 12.99 -22.64 31.78
C LYS A 1067 13.32 -23.00 30.32
N ILE A 1068 12.49 -23.82 29.68
CA ILE A 1068 12.68 -24.19 28.27
C ILE A 1068 12.64 -22.94 27.39
N LEU A 1069 11.66 -22.06 27.63
CA LEU A 1069 11.48 -20.83 26.84
C LEU A 1069 12.56 -19.78 27.12
N GLU A 1070 13.07 -19.65 28.33
CA GLU A 1070 14.18 -18.74 28.65
C GLU A 1070 15.47 -19.13 27.92
N GLU A 1071 15.71 -20.43 27.73
CA GLU A 1071 16.88 -20.96 27.02
C GLU A 1071 16.74 -20.89 25.50
N ASP A 1072 15.53 -21.13 24.96
CA ASP A 1072 15.29 -21.26 23.51
C ASP A 1072 14.70 -19.99 22.88
N THR A 1073 13.64 -19.42 23.48
CA THR A 1073 12.87 -18.28 22.96
C THR A 1073 12.47 -17.24 24.01
N PRO A 1074 13.43 -16.43 24.52
CA PRO A 1074 13.26 -15.55 25.70
C PRO A 1074 12.29 -14.37 25.54
N TYR A 1075 11.65 -14.21 24.38
CA TYR A 1075 10.65 -13.16 24.11
C TYR A 1075 9.34 -13.70 23.52
N HIS A 1076 9.15 -15.03 23.52
CA HIS A 1076 7.92 -15.64 23.06
C HIS A 1076 6.76 -15.33 24.02
N LEU A 1077 5.54 -15.11 23.52
CA LEU A 1077 4.38 -14.73 24.36
C LEU A 1077 4.00 -15.80 25.39
N LEU A 1078 4.23 -17.08 25.11
CA LEU A 1078 4.15 -18.16 26.10
C LEU A 1078 5.08 -17.96 27.31
N LEU A 1079 6.22 -17.29 27.18
CA LEU A 1079 7.05 -16.98 28.35
C LEU A 1079 6.39 -15.90 29.21
N ALA A 1080 5.81 -14.87 28.58
CA ALA A 1080 5.00 -13.87 29.27
C ALA A 1080 3.82 -14.52 30.02
N ALA A 1081 3.21 -15.54 29.41
CA ALA A 1081 2.17 -16.35 30.03
C ALA A 1081 2.61 -17.10 31.27
N CYS A 1082 3.73 -17.82 31.18
CA CYS A 1082 4.32 -18.56 32.29
C CYS A 1082 4.60 -17.59 33.43
N ASN A 1083 5.24 -16.46 33.13
CA ASN A 1083 5.51 -15.39 34.09
C ASN A 1083 4.21 -14.89 34.74
N TYR A 1084 3.17 -14.61 33.96
CA TYR A 1084 1.89 -14.18 34.50
C TYR A 1084 1.28 -15.23 35.47
N LYS A 1085 1.23 -16.51 35.08
CA LYS A 1085 0.66 -17.57 35.93
C LYS A 1085 1.48 -17.81 37.19
N LEU A 1086 2.81 -17.76 37.09
CA LEU A 1086 3.69 -17.81 38.26
C LEU A 1086 3.46 -16.61 39.19
N ALA A 1087 3.26 -15.41 38.64
CA ALA A 1087 2.92 -14.23 39.44
C ALA A 1087 1.55 -14.35 40.11
N CYS A 1088 0.54 -14.93 39.45
CA CYS A 1088 -0.74 -15.24 40.09
C CYS A 1088 -0.56 -16.15 41.30
N LEU A 1089 0.27 -17.20 41.18
CA LEU A 1089 0.57 -18.12 42.28
C LEU A 1089 1.31 -17.42 43.43
N GLU A 1090 2.32 -16.60 43.14
CA GLU A 1090 3.01 -15.81 44.19
C GLU A 1090 2.06 -14.82 44.89
N ALA A 1091 1.16 -14.17 44.14
CA ALA A 1091 0.16 -13.27 44.70
C ALA A 1091 -0.83 -14.02 45.60
N ALA A 1092 -1.27 -15.22 45.22
CA ALA A 1092 -2.13 -16.08 46.03
C ALA A 1092 -1.43 -16.55 47.32
N GLU A 1093 -0.11 -16.65 47.33
CA GLU A 1093 0.72 -16.93 48.51
C GLU A 1093 1.03 -15.66 49.35
N ASN A 1094 0.36 -14.52 49.08
CA ASN A 1094 0.61 -13.21 49.72
C ASN A 1094 2.02 -12.65 49.52
N LYS A 1095 2.70 -13.01 48.42
CA LYS A 1095 4.03 -12.49 48.06
C LYS A 1095 3.89 -11.44 46.95
N SER A 1096 3.22 -10.34 47.27
CA SER A 1096 2.89 -9.27 46.31
C SER A 1096 4.12 -8.68 45.61
N ASP A 1097 5.21 -8.44 46.33
CA ASP A 1097 6.44 -7.88 45.73
C ASP A 1097 7.06 -8.81 44.69
N ALA A 1098 7.14 -10.11 44.99
CA ALA A 1098 7.64 -11.12 44.06
C ALA A 1098 6.74 -11.24 42.83
N ALA A 1099 5.41 -11.21 43.03
CA ALA A 1099 4.44 -11.23 41.94
C ALA A 1099 4.57 -10.03 41.01
N LEU A 1100 4.74 -8.81 41.56
CA LEU A 1100 4.92 -7.60 40.77
C LEU A 1100 6.20 -7.64 39.93
N VAL A 1101 7.32 -8.11 40.49
CA VAL A 1101 8.58 -8.28 39.74
C VAL A 1101 8.42 -9.26 38.58
N ILE A 1102 7.73 -10.37 38.79
CA ILE A 1102 7.47 -11.35 37.71
C ILE A 1102 6.52 -10.77 36.66
N LEU A 1103 5.50 -10.00 37.05
CA LEU A 1103 4.59 -9.31 36.12
C LEU A 1103 5.31 -8.25 35.29
N GLU A 1104 6.34 -7.58 35.80
CA GLU A 1104 7.16 -6.68 34.99
C GLU A 1104 7.92 -7.44 33.88
N LYS A 1105 8.42 -8.64 34.17
CA LYS A 1105 9.03 -9.48 33.13
C LYS A 1105 8.01 -9.90 32.07
N ALA A 1106 6.80 -10.26 32.48
CA ALA A 1106 5.72 -10.58 31.55
C ALA A 1106 5.33 -9.37 30.70
N LEU A 1107 5.19 -8.19 31.34
CA LEU A 1107 4.80 -6.94 30.67
C LEU A 1107 5.82 -6.55 29.62
N ALA A 1108 7.11 -6.64 29.95
CA ALA A 1108 8.18 -6.29 29.02
C ALA A 1108 8.14 -7.17 27.76
N ILE A 1109 7.88 -8.47 27.90
CA ILE A 1109 7.74 -9.37 26.74
C ILE A 1109 6.50 -8.99 25.92
N ALA A 1110 5.36 -8.72 26.57
CA ALA A 1110 4.13 -8.34 25.89
C ALA A 1110 4.22 -6.99 25.15
N GLU A 1111 4.86 -5.99 25.78
CA GLU A 1111 5.14 -4.67 25.18
C GLU A 1111 6.12 -4.77 24.02
N PHE A 1112 7.16 -5.60 24.17
CA PHE A 1112 8.11 -5.87 23.09
C PHE A 1112 7.39 -6.41 21.84
N ARG A 1113 6.41 -7.30 22.04
CA ARG A 1113 5.61 -7.95 20.98
C ARG A 1113 4.41 -7.12 20.50
N ASP A 1114 4.19 -5.92 21.05
CA ASP A 1114 2.98 -5.10 20.83
C ASP A 1114 1.66 -5.87 21.06
N ALA A 1115 1.67 -6.84 21.98
CA ALA A 1115 0.54 -7.71 22.28
C ALA A 1115 -0.47 -7.00 23.20
N SER A 1116 -1.30 -6.13 22.61
CA SER A 1116 -2.23 -5.25 23.36
C SER A 1116 -3.12 -5.99 24.37
N GLY A 1117 -3.60 -7.20 24.05
CA GLY A 1117 -4.41 -8.00 24.97
C GLY A 1117 -3.65 -8.46 26.20
N ASP A 1118 -2.41 -8.95 26.02
CA ASP A 1118 -1.54 -9.37 27.12
C ASP A 1118 -1.13 -8.19 28.00
N ILE A 1119 -0.76 -7.06 27.38
CA ILE A 1119 -0.44 -5.82 28.09
C ILE A 1119 -1.60 -5.45 29.01
N ALA A 1120 -2.83 -5.37 28.48
CA ALA A 1120 -4.00 -5.00 29.26
C ALA A 1120 -4.22 -5.91 30.47
N ARG A 1121 -4.13 -7.22 30.30
CA ARG A 1121 -4.34 -8.19 31.38
C ARG A 1121 -3.25 -8.12 32.45
N ILE A 1122 -1.99 -8.00 32.04
CA ILE A 1122 -0.87 -7.87 32.98
C ILE A 1122 -1.04 -6.59 33.80
N LEU A 1123 -1.42 -5.47 33.16
CA LEU A 1123 -1.73 -4.22 33.84
C LEU A 1123 -2.90 -4.37 34.82
N LYS A 1124 -4.00 -5.06 34.44
CA LYS A 1124 -5.10 -5.37 35.36
C LYS A 1124 -4.67 -6.21 36.56
N LYS A 1125 -3.84 -7.25 36.37
CA LYS A 1125 -3.36 -8.08 37.49
C LYS A 1125 -2.44 -7.29 38.41
N LYS A 1126 -1.56 -6.44 37.87
CA LYS A 1126 -0.73 -5.52 38.66
C LYS A 1126 -1.61 -4.55 39.46
N ALA A 1127 -2.65 -3.99 38.83
CA ALA A 1127 -3.61 -3.12 39.51
C ALA A 1127 -4.32 -3.86 40.66
N ALA A 1128 -4.80 -5.09 40.42
CA ALA A 1128 -5.46 -5.90 41.45
C ALA A 1128 -4.56 -6.20 42.66
N ILE A 1129 -3.28 -6.50 42.43
CA ILE A 1129 -2.30 -6.72 43.52
C ILE A 1129 -2.07 -5.44 44.32
N LEU A 1130 -1.91 -4.30 43.63
CA LEU A 1130 -1.65 -2.99 44.25
C LEU A 1130 -2.89 -2.37 44.92
N PHE A 1131 -4.09 -2.76 44.52
CA PHE A 1131 -5.35 -2.20 45.06
C PHE A 1131 -5.50 -2.44 46.56
N ASN A 1132 -4.93 -3.52 47.07
CA ASN A 1132 -4.94 -3.85 48.51
C ASN A 1132 -3.80 -3.17 49.28
N GLY A 1133 -2.97 -2.37 48.61
CA GLY A 1133 -1.82 -1.68 49.17
C GLY A 1133 -2.13 -0.35 49.88
N ASN A 1134 -1.08 0.42 50.11
CA ASN A 1134 -1.13 1.76 50.68
C ASN A 1134 -1.77 2.78 49.70
N GLU A 1135 -1.94 4.03 50.13
CA GLU A 1135 -2.64 5.06 49.34
C GLU A 1135 -1.93 5.36 47.99
N GLU A 1136 -0.60 5.31 47.96
CA GLU A 1136 0.20 5.49 46.75
C GLU A 1136 0.05 4.30 45.78
N GLU A 1137 0.04 3.08 46.31
CA GLU A 1137 -0.19 1.85 45.55
C GLU A 1137 -1.60 1.80 44.96
N ARG A 1138 -2.62 2.27 45.68
CA ARG A 1138 -3.99 2.39 45.17
C ARG A 1138 -4.10 3.42 44.05
N ALA A 1139 -3.44 4.57 44.19
CA ALA A 1139 -3.39 5.56 43.12
C ALA A 1139 -2.73 4.98 41.86
N ARG A 1140 -1.63 4.23 42.03
CA ARG A 1140 -0.95 3.52 40.94
C ARG A 1140 -1.83 2.44 40.32
N ALA A 1141 -2.57 1.68 41.12
CA ALA A 1141 -3.53 0.67 40.63
C ALA A 1141 -4.58 1.31 39.72
N GLN A 1142 -5.09 2.48 40.08
CA GLN A 1142 -6.10 3.19 39.29
C GLN A 1142 -5.57 3.62 37.93
N ILE A 1143 -4.32 4.10 37.86
CA ILE A 1143 -3.64 4.43 36.59
C ILE A 1143 -3.48 3.19 35.71
N LEU A 1144 -3.02 2.08 36.29
CA LEU A 1144 -2.81 0.83 35.56
C LEU A 1144 -4.11 0.25 35.01
N THR A 1145 -5.23 0.38 35.74
CA THR A 1145 -6.56 -0.01 35.25
C THR A 1145 -6.96 0.81 34.03
N THR A 1146 -6.79 2.13 34.07
CA THR A 1146 -7.11 2.99 32.93
C THR A 1146 -6.20 2.72 31.74
N ASP A 1147 -4.91 2.46 31.96
CA ASP A 1147 -3.99 2.06 30.89
C ASP A 1147 -4.41 0.74 30.24
N ALA A 1148 -4.84 -0.24 31.04
CA ALA A 1148 -5.34 -1.52 30.53
C ALA A 1148 -6.57 -1.36 29.63
N GLU A 1149 -7.51 -0.49 30.00
CA GLU A 1149 -8.71 -0.22 29.22
C GLU A 1149 -8.41 0.35 27.82
N LYS A 1150 -7.35 1.15 27.68
CA LYS A 1150 -6.93 1.66 26.36
C LYS A 1150 -6.45 0.56 25.43
N PHE A 1151 -5.66 -0.36 25.97
CA PHE A 1151 -5.12 -1.48 25.18
C PHE A 1151 -6.25 -2.43 24.78
N LEU A 1152 -7.27 -2.61 25.63
CA LEU A 1152 -8.51 -3.30 25.27
C LEU A 1152 -9.30 -2.54 24.19
N ALA A 1153 -9.42 -1.21 24.28
CA ALA A 1153 -10.15 -0.41 23.30
C ALA A 1153 -9.52 -0.41 21.89
N LYS A 1154 -8.21 -0.71 21.77
CA LYS A 1154 -7.55 -0.93 20.48
C LYS A 1154 -8.00 -2.22 19.78
N GLN A 1155 -8.49 -3.20 20.54
CA GLN A 1155 -9.05 -4.43 19.99
C GLN A 1155 -10.50 -4.17 19.54
N ARG A 1156 -10.65 -3.58 18.35
CA ARG A 1156 -11.97 -3.38 17.73
C ARG A 1156 -12.60 -4.74 17.45
N ASN A 1157 -13.73 -5.02 18.09
CA ASN A 1157 -14.59 -6.22 17.98
C ASN A 1157 -14.36 -7.35 18.99
N LEU A 1158 -14.44 -7.06 20.30
CA LEU A 1158 -15.03 -8.03 21.21
C LEU A 1158 -16.31 -7.52 21.86
N VAL A 1159 -17.38 -8.27 21.57
CA VAL A 1159 -18.54 -8.44 22.46
C VAL A 1159 -18.25 -9.70 23.28
N MET A 1160 -17.39 -9.59 24.28
CA MET A 1160 -17.43 -10.41 25.49
C MET A 1160 -17.17 -9.43 26.62
N SER A 1161 -18.17 -9.22 27.48
CA SER A 1161 -18.00 -8.46 28.70
C SER A 1161 -16.87 -9.11 29.51
N LEU A 1162 -15.79 -8.37 29.76
CA LEU A 1162 -14.87 -8.65 30.87
C LEU A 1162 -15.62 -8.36 32.19
N GLU A 1163 -16.71 -9.07 32.44
CA GLU A 1163 -17.40 -9.09 33.72
C GLU A 1163 -16.79 -10.23 34.54
N GLU A 1164 -16.12 -9.82 35.62
CA GLU A 1164 -15.79 -10.57 36.85
C GLU A 1164 -15.05 -11.92 36.71
N ASP A 1165 -13.79 -11.90 37.12
CA ASP A 1165 -13.06 -12.98 37.80
C ASP A 1165 -12.70 -14.30 37.08
N GLY A 1166 -12.94 -14.45 35.77
CA GLY A 1166 -12.50 -15.63 35.02
C GLY A 1166 -11.01 -15.63 34.62
N GLU A 1167 -10.09 -16.11 35.47
CA GLU A 1167 -8.67 -16.34 35.10
C GLU A 1167 -8.46 -17.34 33.92
N ASP A 1168 -9.53 -17.99 33.47
CA ASP A 1168 -9.59 -18.98 32.40
C ASP A 1168 -9.72 -18.39 30.99
N GLU A 1169 -10.17 -17.14 30.84
CA GLU A 1169 -10.38 -16.52 29.52
C GLU A 1169 -9.07 -16.34 28.75
N TRP A 1170 -7.92 -16.19 29.42
CA TRP A 1170 -6.62 -16.06 28.75
C TRP A 1170 -6.24 -17.30 27.93
N ASN A 1171 -6.77 -18.49 28.28
CA ASN A 1171 -6.62 -19.69 27.48
C ASN A 1171 -7.40 -19.63 26.15
N LEU A 1172 -8.23 -18.61 25.92
CA LEU A 1172 -8.85 -18.30 24.62
C LEU A 1172 -7.91 -17.46 23.75
N TRP A 1173 -7.06 -16.65 24.39
CA TRP A 1173 -6.24 -15.60 23.79
C TRP A 1173 -4.80 -15.97 23.54
N VAL A 1174 -4.28 -17.02 24.17
CA VAL A 1174 -3.01 -17.60 23.72
C VAL A 1174 -3.24 -18.03 22.29
N CYS A 1175 -2.74 -17.24 21.34
CA CYS A 1175 -2.58 -17.74 20.00
C CYS A 1175 -1.82 -19.06 20.15
N PRO A 1176 -2.39 -20.22 19.73
CA PRO A 1176 -1.54 -21.38 19.58
C PRO A 1176 -0.51 -20.94 18.56
N TYR A 1177 0.73 -20.79 19.00
CA TYR A 1177 1.85 -20.66 18.09
C TYR A 1177 1.69 -21.73 17.00
N TRP A 1178 1.43 -21.24 15.79
CA TRP A 1178 1.43 -21.95 14.53
C TRP A 1178 2.34 -21.24 13.52
N SER A 1179 3.27 -20.39 13.97
CA SER A 1179 4.54 -20.42 13.27
C SER A 1179 5.14 -21.77 13.63
N ILE A 1180 5.56 -22.49 12.61
CA ILE A 1180 6.34 -23.70 12.80
C ILE A 1180 7.78 -23.27 13.24
N SER A 1181 8.00 -22.00 13.57
CA SER A 1181 9.23 -21.47 14.15
C SER A 1181 9.25 -21.77 15.65
N ASP A 1182 9.67 -22.99 15.97
CA ASP A 1182 10.91 -23.17 16.71
C ASP A 1182 11.71 -24.32 16.08
#